data_AF-A0AAD9FP98-F1
#
_entry.id   AF-A0AAD9FP98-F1
#
_cell.length_a   1.000
_cell.length_b   1.000
_cell.length_c   1.000
_cell.angle_alpha   90.00
_cell.angle_beta   90.00
_cell.angle_gamma   90.00
#
_symmetry.space_group_name_H-M   'P 1'
#
loop_
_entity.id
_entity.type
_entity.pdbx_description
1 polymer ?
#
loop_
_entity_poly.entity_id
_entity_poly.type
_entity_poly.pdbx_seq_one_letter_code
_entity_poly.pdbx_strand_id
1 'polypeptide(L)'
;MSQKPDSHASTSSDLTTISDADGSRKRSKQKSKKPIKRQKIGTDQKERGTYCHQCHGKCKPGEFVRCTLLKPAPKETLRPCNLAWCSKDLANKYGIDVHTVQRTSRPLDQHHDGAASYEFSCPSCTKRCQCASCRRKQGLEPLGSAKGKPAPSPKDLKKAQDSSTFLFDSSSDLSDAPPVAIKSRTGRKSSGKQTEKSPGTADRQVTKSRKSSMKQGKAVSLVEPKGKAKEGVKPKTTKKPKSAPAPAAPVFGKIDTRLSRSEAEDRMGLREYLLRFRVVLSIPGRNLSALEDFDRSLTESNIRLYAGALLEIIKDDLAHDKDVDEDVMDDLFKFREELRYYADLARFASIYQSLESPLQLRRAPLVDPDFAPTLDLGINGPSRRAAASRVPQPWDVIRMLLALADRATQSAALRSDLDSMSGEAEARRAHLLACKEENARWAAQKKALCNESKVAKSKLAQAVREHELTLAMANVNLRAAIRPVRFEPLGTDLDGRVYYMLHPKIVDEQSRPPSGWASGLLVWGAVPKTVSEDDLPAQVARWSHFGRSDSVQQLIKWLEWRLHHIQGDPPSNEAIAGDTRQQTIPGDDNESELSSIPDDNLLSLLNPEGYKPSPEMIREEGTVLLTKLKEVVEWLEVLEWKGLAELPS
;
A
#
# COMPACT_ATOMS: atom_id res chain seq x y z
N MET A 1 29.03 -10.82 66.28
CA MET A 1 29.00 -9.34 66.34
C MET A 1 28.37 -8.86 65.04
N SER A 2 27.27 -8.10 64.97
CA SER A 2 26.21 -7.80 65.96
C SER A 2 24.92 -7.54 65.13
N GLN A 3 23.85 -8.30 65.38
CA GLN A 3 22.59 -7.85 65.99
C GLN A 3 21.69 -6.91 65.14
N LYS A 4 20.46 -7.39 64.90
CA LYS A 4 19.26 -6.57 64.63
C LYS A 4 18.90 -5.71 65.85
N PRO A 5 17.93 -4.78 65.69
CA PRO A 5 16.82 -4.76 66.63
C PRO A 5 15.43 -4.78 65.94
N ASP A 6 14.46 -5.37 66.62
CA ASP A 6 13.02 -5.31 66.30
C ASP A 6 12.30 -4.37 67.29
N SER A 7 11.21 -3.74 66.85
CA SER A 7 10.02 -3.26 67.62
C SER A 7 10.16 -2.48 68.94
N HIS A 8 9.41 -1.38 69.08
CA HIS A 8 8.48 -1.18 70.22
C HIS A 8 7.35 -0.19 69.86
N ALA A 9 6.24 -0.26 70.60
CA ALA A 9 4.96 0.39 70.28
C ALA A 9 4.75 1.74 71.00
N SER A 10 3.72 2.49 70.59
CA SER A 10 3.09 3.54 71.40
C SER A 10 1.61 3.71 71.03
N THR A 11 0.75 3.86 72.03
CA THR A 11 -0.71 3.98 71.91
C THR A 11 -1.22 5.18 72.71
N SER A 12 -2.03 6.02 72.10
CA SER A 12 -3.07 6.90 72.69
C SER A 12 -3.82 7.53 71.51
N SER A 13 -5.13 7.47 71.30
CA SER A 13 -6.29 7.60 72.18
C SER A 13 -6.39 8.96 72.87
N ASP A 14 -7.12 9.88 72.24
CA ASP A 14 -8.10 10.66 72.99
C ASP A 14 -9.29 11.08 72.12
N LEU A 15 -10.47 11.22 72.75
CA LEU A 15 -11.73 11.54 72.09
C LEU A 15 -11.99 13.05 72.10
N THR A 16 -12.73 13.55 71.12
CA THR A 16 -13.72 14.60 71.42
C THR A 16 -14.92 14.50 70.49
N THR A 17 -16.07 14.17 71.09
CA THR A 17 -17.39 14.12 70.45
C THR A 17 -18.03 15.50 70.53
N ILE A 18 -18.51 16.04 69.40
CA ILE A 18 -19.61 17.03 69.40
C ILE A 18 -20.60 16.61 68.30
N SER A 19 -21.87 16.59 68.68
CA SER A 19 -23.01 16.07 67.93
C SER A 19 -23.79 17.15 67.16
N ASP A 20 -24.40 16.72 66.05
CA ASP A 20 -25.71 17.11 65.52
C ASP A 20 -26.20 18.57 65.54
N ALA A 21 -26.47 19.10 64.34
CA ALA A 21 -27.73 19.81 64.06
C ALA A 21 -28.06 19.88 62.54
N ASP A 22 -29.31 19.51 62.24
CA ASP A 22 -30.16 19.76 61.07
C ASP A 22 -29.69 20.53 59.80
N GLY A 23 -30.16 20.05 58.64
CA GLY A 23 -29.93 20.74 57.36
C GLY A 23 -30.61 20.17 56.09
N SER A 24 -31.74 19.46 56.20
CA SER A 24 -32.40 18.84 55.03
C SER A 24 -32.89 19.85 53.98
N ARG A 25 -32.26 19.90 52.80
CA ARG A 25 -32.86 20.47 51.56
C ARG A 25 -32.71 19.54 50.35
N LYS A 26 -33.68 18.64 50.19
CA LYS A 26 -33.92 17.86 48.96
C LYS A 26 -34.19 18.80 47.78
N ARG A 27 -33.22 18.99 46.88
CA ARG A 27 -33.44 19.70 45.60
C ARG A 27 -33.81 18.70 44.50
N SER A 28 -35.11 18.52 44.29
CA SER A 28 -35.67 17.67 43.23
C SER A 28 -35.29 18.19 41.84
N LYS A 29 -34.37 17.51 41.13
CA LYS A 29 -34.12 17.79 39.71
C LYS A 29 -35.30 17.30 38.87
N GLN A 30 -36.18 18.23 38.47
CA GLN A 30 -37.19 17.98 37.45
C GLN A 30 -36.51 17.54 36.14
N LYS A 31 -36.94 16.38 35.60
CA LYS A 31 -36.57 15.97 34.24
C LYS A 31 -37.29 16.88 33.24
N SER A 32 -36.60 17.88 32.71
CA SER A 32 -37.09 18.66 31.58
C SER A 32 -37.23 17.75 30.35
N LYS A 33 -38.46 17.63 29.82
CA LYS A 33 -38.73 16.89 28.59
C LYS A 33 -38.04 17.62 27.43
N LYS A 34 -37.03 17.00 26.81
CA LYS A 34 -36.47 17.50 25.54
C LYS A 34 -37.56 17.48 24.46
N PRO A 35 -37.73 18.55 23.66
CA PRO A 35 -38.72 18.56 22.59
C PRO A 35 -38.35 17.54 21.52
N ILE A 36 -39.36 16.77 21.08
CA ILE A 36 -39.23 15.81 19.99
C ILE A 36 -38.94 16.60 18.70
N LYS A 37 -37.67 16.61 18.27
CA LYS A 37 -37.32 17.06 16.92
C LYS A 37 -37.98 16.10 15.92
N ARG A 38 -38.94 16.61 15.14
CA ARG A 38 -39.43 15.96 13.91
C ARG A 38 -38.21 15.55 13.09
N GLN A 39 -37.99 14.24 12.93
CA GLN A 39 -37.04 13.74 11.94
C GLN A 39 -37.57 14.14 10.56
N LYS A 40 -36.80 14.96 9.83
CA LYS A 40 -37.02 15.07 8.38
C LYS A 40 -36.76 13.70 7.78
N ILE A 41 -37.73 13.19 7.02
CA ILE A 41 -37.57 11.97 6.23
C ILE A 41 -36.59 12.30 5.11
N GLY A 42 -35.31 12.00 5.33
CA GLY A 42 -34.27 12.05 4.31
C GLY A 42 -34.39 10.82 3.43
N THR A 43 -35.16 10.93 2.35
CA THR A 43 -35.19 9.95 1.27
C THR A 43 -33.86 9.99 0.52
N ASP A 44 -32.88 9.21 0.99
CA ASP A 44 -31.76 8.66 0.21
C ASP A 44 -30.82 7.79 1.09
N GLN A 45 -31.41 6.90 1.91
CA GLN A 45 -30.61 5.81 2.47
C GLN A 45 -30.27 4.82 1.35
N LYS A 46 -29.06 4.96 0.77
CA LYS A 46 -28.49 3.99 -0.18
C LYS A 46 -28.66 2.57 0.37
N GLU A 47 -29.57 1.82 -0.23
CA GLU A 47 -29.97 0.51 0.29
C GLU A 47 -28.78 -0.43 0.36
N ARG A 48 -28.39 -0.81 1.59
CA ARG A 48 -27.34 -1.82 1.80
C ARG A 48 -27.84 -3.15 1.26
N GLY A 49 -27.37 -3.50 0.07
CA GLY A 49 -27.78 -4.70 -0.64
C GLY A 49 -27.67 -5.97 0.22
N THR A 50 -28.55 -6.93 -0.03
CA THR A 50 -28.42 -8.26 0.57
C THR A 50 -27.37 -9.05 -0.21
N TYR A 51 -26.39 -9.67 0.48
CA TYR A 51 -25.31 -10.43 -0.14
C TYR A 51 -25.45 -11.94 0.15
N CYS A 52 -25.10 -12.78 -0.83
CA CYS A 52 -25.16 -14.24 -0.69
C CYS A 52 -24.05 -14.76 0.24
N HIS A 53 -24.38 -15.67 1.17
CA HIS A 53 -23.41 -16.28 2.07
C HIS A 53 -22.32 -17.13 1.38
N GLN A 54 -22.55 -17.61 0.16
CA GLN A 54 -21.65 -18.56 -0.52
C GLN A 54 -20.75 -17.91 -1.57
N CYS A 55 -21.32 -17.17 -2.54
CA CYS A 55 -20.53 -16.42 -3.52
C CYS A 55 -20.16 -14.99 -3.10
N HIS A 56 -20.69 -14.48 -1.97
CA HIS A 56 -20.51 -13.10 -1.49
C HIS A 56 -21.01 -12.00 -2.46
N GLY A 57 -21.64 -12.35 -3.58
CA GLY A 57 -22.23 -11.41 -4.53
C GLY A 57 -23.52 -10.76 -4.00
N LYS A 58 -23.82 -9.55 -4.48
CA LYS A 58 -25.08 -8.84 -4.20
C LYS A 58 -26.24 -9.61 -4.85
N CYS A 59 -27.22 -10.03 -4.06
CA CYS A 59 -28.43 -10.68 -4.55
C CYS A 59 -29.37 -9.65 -5.19
N LYS A 60 -30.00 -10.00 -6.30
CA LYS A 60 -31.11 -9.20 -6.86
C LYS A 60 -32.36 -9.33 -5.97
N PRO A 61 -33.21 -8.30 -5.85
CA PRO A 61 -34.50 -8.41 -5.18
C PRO A 61 -35.31 -9.60 -5.73
N GLY A 62 -35.94 -10.39 -4.86
CA GLY A 62 -36.71 -11.59 -5.24
C GLY A 62 -35.90 -12.86 -5.52
N GLU A 63 -34.68 -12.77 -6.07
CA GLU A 63 -33.83 -13.93 -6.42
C GLU A 63 -33.05 -14.54 -5.23
N PHE A 64 -33.47 -14.30 -3.99
CA PHE A 64 -32.85 -14.84 -2.78
C PHE A 64 -33.86 -15.27 -1.72
N VAL A 65 -33.38 -16.12 -0.82
CA VAL A 65 -34.10 -16.56 0.39
C VAL A 65 -33.22 -16.30 1.63
N ARG A 66 -33.85 -16.00 2.77
CA ARG A 66 -33.15 -15.83 4.06
C ARG A 66 -33.45 -17.02 4.97
N CYS A 67 -32.45 -17.43 5.76
CA CYS A 67 -32.65 -18.48 6.75
C CYS A 67 -33.58 -18.01 7.87
N THR A 68 -34.74 -18.68 8.01
CA THR A 68 -35.75 -18.39 9.04
C THR A 68 -35.56 -19.21 10.31
N LEU A 69 -34.68 -20.21 10.31
CA LEU A 69 -34.38 -21.01 11.50
C LEU A 69 -33.82 -20.12 12.64
N LEU A 70 -34.45 -20.25 13.80
CA LEU A 70 -34.06 -19.61 15.05
C LEU A 70 -32.83 -20.32 15.65
N LYS A 71 -31.92 -19.53 16.23
CA LYS A 71 -30.72 -20.03 16.93
C LYS A 71 -30.68 -19.51 18.36
N PRO A 72 -30.18 -20.30 19.33
CA PRO A 72 -29.91 -19.80 20.67
C PRO A 72 -28.86 -18.68 20.61
N ALA A 73 -29.22 -17.51 21.13
CA ALA A 73 -28.30 -16.40 21.37
C ALA A 73 -27.86 -16.43 22.85
N PRO A 74 -26.71 -15.81 23.22
CA PRO A 74 -26.18 -15.84 24.58
C PRO A 74 -27.00 -15.03 25.63
N LYS A 75 -28.26 -14.71 25.35
CA LYS A 75 -29.20 -14.00 26.24
C LYS A 75 -30.58 -14.67 26.29
N GLU A 76 -30.61 -16.00 26.12
CA GLU A 76 -31.80 -16.88 26.07
C GLU A 76 -32.85 -16.60 24.97
N THR A 77 -32.93 -15.38 24.45
CA THR A 77 -33.79 -15.05 23.31
C THR A 77 -33.31 -15.77 22.05
N LEU A 78 -34.17 -16.60 21.46
CA LEU A 78 -33.98 -17.18 20.14
C LEU A 78 -33.88 -16.07 19.07
N ARG A 79 -32.88 -16.13 18.19
CA ARG A 79 -32.67 -15.15 17.10
C ARG A 79 -32.64 -15.83 15.73
N PRO A 80 -33.38 -15.33 14.71
CA PRO A 80 -33.33 -15.86 13.36
C PRO A 80 -31.94 -15.72 12.72
N CYS A 81 -31.48 -16.77 12.05
CA CYS A 81 -30.14 -16.85 11.49
C CYS A 81 -29.85 -15.78 10.41
N ASN A 82 -30.86 -15.31 9.67
CA ASN A 82 -30.79 -14.18 8.72
C ASN A 82 -29.78 -14.28 7.55
N LEU A 83 -29.03 -15.38 7.42
CA LEU A 83 -28.13 -15.59 6.28
C LEU A 83 -28.93 -15.68 4.97
N ALA A 84 -28.59 -14.83 4.01
CA ALA A 84 -29.20 -14.80 2.69
C ALA A 84 -28.43 -15.66 1.69
N TRP A 85 -29.16 -16.24 0.74
CA TRP A 85 -28.64 -17.14 -0.28
C TRP A 85 -29.28 -16.84 -1.63
N CYS A 86 -28.48 -16.62 -2.68
CA CYS A 86 -29.00 -16.42 -4.03
C CYS A 86 -29.47 -17.75 -4.66
N SER A 87 -30.46 -17.67 -5.54
CA SER A 87 -31.01 -18.83 -6.26
C SER A 87 -29.93 -19.66 -6.96
N LYS A 88 -28.96 -19.01 -7.60
CA LYS A 88 -27.86 -19.67 -8.32
C LYS A 88 -26.99 -20.56 -7.43
N ASP A 89 -26.67 -20.15 -6.21
CA ASP A 89 -25.86 -20.99 -5.30
C ASP A 89 -26.68 -22.13 -4.69
N LEU A 90 -27.96 -21.90 -4.37
CA LEU A 90 -28.84 -22.94 -3.81
C LEU A 90 -29.15 -24.03 -4.84
N ALA A 91 -29.50 -23.67 -6.06
CA ALA A 91 -29.75 -24.63 -7.14
C ALA A 91 -28.48 -25.43 -7.46
N ASN A 92 -27.37 -24.75 -7.79
CA ASN A 92 -26.17 -25.42 -8.31
C ASN A 92 -25.40 -26.25 -7.28
N LYS A 93 -25.43 -25.89 -5.99
CA LYS A 93 -24.64 -26.57 -4.94
C LYS A 93 -25.45 -27.47 -4.02
N TYR A 94 -26.76 -27.23 -3.90
CA TYR A 94 -27.62 -27.91 -2.94
C TYR A 94 -28.88 -28.52 -3.57
N GLY A 95 -29.18 -28.25 -4.85
CA GLY A 95 -30.40 -28.73 -5.50
C GLY A 95 -31.69 -28.09 -4.95
N ILE A 96 -31.58 -26.93 -4.28
CA ILE A 96 -32.73 -26.25 -3.66
C ILE A 96 -33.15 -25.09 -4.55
N ASP A 97 -34.39 -25.11 -5.05
CA ASP A 97 -35.00 -23.99 -5.75
C ASP A 97 -35.63 -22.98 -4.77
N VAL A 98 -35.34 -21.69 -4.96
CA VAL A 98 -35.85 -20.59 -4.13
C VAL A 98 -37.35 -20.40 -4.29
N HIS A 99 -37.92 -20.57 -5.49
CA HIS A 99 -39.35 -20.38 -5.69
C HIS A 99 -40.18 -21.49 -5.04
N THR A 100 -39.68 -22.73 -5.06
CA THR A 100 -40.27 -23.87 -4.34
C THR A 100 -40.29 -23.62 -2.83
N VAL A 101 -39.20 -23.10 -2.25
CA VAL A 101 -39.16 -22.72 -0.82
C VAL A 101 -40.15 -21.59 -0.52
N GLN A 102 -40.19 -20.52 -1.31
CA GLN A 102 -41.11 -19.39 -1.11
C GLN A 102 -42.60 -19.76 -1.29
N ARG A 103 -42.92 -20.76 -2.11
CA ARG A 103 -44.30 -21.26 -2.32
C ARG A 103 -44.75 -22.29 -1.27
N THR A 104 -43.82 -22.91 -0.54
CA THR A 104 -44.16 -23.92 0.46
C THR A 104 -44.60 -23.25 1.76
N SER A 105 -45.81 -22.71 1.76
CA SER A 105 -46.50 -22.27 2.98
C SER A 105 -46.95 -23.49 3.77
N ARG A 106 -46.31 -23.74 4.93
CA ARG A 106 -46.66 -24.80 5.87
C ARG A 106 -46.88 -24.23 7.27
N PRO A 107 -47.62 -24.94 8.15
CA PRO A 107 -47.89 -24.47 9.50
C PRO A 107 -46.59 -24.33 10.29
N LEU A 108 -46.40 -23.15 10.89
CA LEU A 108 -45.17 -22.72 11.55
C LEU A 108 -44.67 -23.71 12.60
N ASP A 109 -43.58 -24.39 12.29
CA ASP A 109 -42.77 -25.10 13.27
C ASP A 109 -42.17 -24.08 14.26
N GLN A 110 -42.25 -24.36 15.56
CA GLN A 110 -41.83 -23.42 16.64
C GLN A 110 -40.34 -23.02 16.58
N HIS A 111 -39.56 -23.66 15.72
CA HIS A 111 -38.13 -23.43 15.51
C HIS A 111 -37.83 -22.39 14.41
N HIS A 112 -38.85 -21.88 13.72
CA HIS A 112 -38.73 -20.89 12.65
C HIS A 112 -39.32 -19.52 13.04
N ASP A 113 -38.81 -18.46 12.40
CA ASP A 113 -39.28 -17.09 12.60
C ASP A 113 -40.71 -16.90 12.10
N GLY A 114 -41.66 -16.79 13.04
CA GLY A 114 -43.09 -16.64 12.76
C GLY A 114 -43.48 -15.38 11.98
N ALA A 115 -42.56 -14.42 11.81
CA ALA A 115 -42.78 -13.26 10.94
C ALA A 115 -42.51 -13.53 9.45
N ALA A 116 -41.92 -14.67 9.08
CA ALA A 116 -41.61 -15.02 7.70
C ALA A 116 -42.73 -15.85 7.05
N SER A 117 -43.03 -15.57 5.77
CA SER A 117 -44.06 -16.28 5.00
C SER A 117 -43.64 -17.67 4.49
N TYR A 118 -42.48 -18.17 4.88
CA TYR A 118 -41.90 -19.44 4.42
C TYR A 118 -40.92 -20.03 5.44
N GLU A 119 -40.75 -21.35 5.41
CA GLU A 119 -39.80 -22.07 6.26
C GLU A 119 -38.53 -22.41 5.48
N PHE A 120 -37.37 -21.94 5.95
CA PHE A 120 -36.10 -22.24 5.30
C PHE A 120 -34.95 -22.40 6.30
N SER A 121 -34.41 -23.62 6.37
CA SER A 121 -33.20 -23.98 7.09
C SER A 121 -31.99 -23.99 6.13
N CYS A 122 -31.17 -22.94 6.17
CA CYS A 122 -30.07 -22.80 5.21
C CYS A 122 -28.92 -23.80 5.44
N PRO A 123 -28.07 -24.07 4.41
CA PRO A 123 -26.97 -25.02 4.50
C PRO A 123 -25.99 -24.81 5.68
N SER A 124 -25.86 -23.57 6.18
CA SER A 124 -25.03 -23.26 7.36
C SER A 124 -25.64 -23.81 8.66
N CYS A 125 -26.97 -23.80 8.76
CA CYS A 125 -27.70 -24.31 9.92
C CYS A 125 -27.79 -25.84 9.91
N THR A 126 -28.04 -26.43 8.74
CA THR A 126 -28.09 -27.89 8.55
C THR A 126 -26.70 -28.55 8.49
N LYS A 127 -25.63 -27.80 8.78
CA LYS A 127 -24.22 -28.24 8.77
C LYS A 127 -23.74 -28.85 7.44
N ARG A 128 -24.33 -28.44 6.30
CA ARG A 128 -23.96 -28.88 4.94
C ARG A 128 -23.26 -27.81 4.09
N CYS A 129 -23.04 -26.61 4.64
CA CYS A 129 -22.45 -25.49 3.91
C CYS A 129 -21.03 -25.79 3.38
N GLN A 130 -20.81 -25.52 2.10
CA GLN A 130 -19.53 -25.71 1.41
C GLN A 130 -18.58 -24.50 1.49
N CYS A 131 -19.01 -23.34 2.02
CA CYS A 131 -18.13 -22.18 2.13
C CYS A 131 -17.00 -22.44 3.14
N ALA A 132 -15.79 -21.97 2.83
CA ALA A 132 -14.59 -22.27 3.62
C ALA A 132 -14.71 -21.83 5.09
N SER A 133 -15.42 -20.74 5.38
CA SER A 133 -15.62 -20.24 6.74
C SER A 133 -16.56 -21.12 7.58
N CYS A 134 -17.61 -21.70 6.98
CA CYS A 134 -18.46 -22.67 7.67
C CYS A 134 -17.77 -24.02 7.87
N ARG A 135 -17.04 -24.51 6.86
CA ARG A 135 -16.30 -25.79 6.98
C ARG A 135 -15.24 -25.74 8.08
N ARG A 136 -14.42 -24.68 8.15
CA ARG A 136 -13.47 -24.46 9.25
C ARG A 136 -14.15 -24.44 10.63
N LYS A 137 -15.31 -23.77 10.75
CA LYS A 137 -16.10 -23.77 12.01
C LYS A 137 -16.69 -25.13 12.40
N GLN A 138 -16.76 -26.07 11.46
CA GLN A 138 -17.22 -27.44 11.68
C GLN A 138 -16.07 -28.44 11.86
N GLY A 139 -14.81 -27.97 11.88
CA GLY A 139 -13.62 -28.84 11.92
C GLY A 139 -13.35 -29.58 10.60
N LEU A 140 -14.04 -29.22 9.51
CA LEU A 140 -13.85 -29.81 8.20
C LEU A 140 -12.82 -29.02 7.40
N GLU A 141 -11.89 -29.72 6.75
CA GLU A 141 -10.96 -29.10 5.80
C GLU A 141 -11.72 -28.35 4.71
N PRO A 142 -11.28 -27.15 4.30
CA PRO A 142 -11.92 -26.44 3.20
C PRO A 142 -11.83 -27.29 1.94
N LEU A 143 -12.96 -27.50 1.26
CA LEU A 143 -12.93 -27.99 -0.12
C LEU A 143 -12.16 -26.94 -0.92
N GLY A 144 -10.93 -27.28 -1.34
CA GLY A 144 -10.11 -26.40 -2.16
C GLY A 144 -10.89 -25.94 -3.39
N SER A 145 -10.53 -24.78 -3.95
CA SER A 145 -11.28 -24.08 -5.01
C SER A 145 -11.33 -24.86 -6.34
N ALA A 146 -12.04 -25.98 -6.34
CA ALA A 146 -12.33 -26.79 -7.50
C ALA A 146 -13.18 -25.97 -8.45
N LYS A 147 -12.52 -25.38 -9.46
CA LYS A 147 -13.15 -24.88 -10.69
C LYS A 147 -13.69 -26.08 -11.48
N GLY A 148 -14.69 -26.75 -10.91
CA GLY A 148 -15.37 -27.88 -11.50
C GLY A 148 -16.11 -27.44 -12.76
N LYS A 149 -15.91 -28.18 -13.85
CA LYS A 149 -16.78 -28.10 -15.02
C LYS A 149 -18.23 -28.40 -14.58
N PRO A 150 -19.26 -27.78 -15.18
CA PRO A 150 -20.64 -28.11 -14.86
C PRO A 150 -20.90 -29.61 -15.07
N ALA A 151 -21.76 -30.21 -14.25
CA ALA A 151 -22.11 -31.61 -14.36
C ALA A 151 -22.68 -31.93 -15.76
N PRO A 152 -22.31 -33.06 -16.39
CA PRO A 152 -22.83 -33.43 -17.70
C PRO A 152 -24.34 -33.66 -17.61
N SER A 153 -25.07 -33.21 -18.65
CA SER A 153 -26.51 -33.37 -18.72
C SER A 153 -26.91 -34.85 -18.91
N PRO A 154 -28.15 -35.28 -18.59
CA PRO A 154 -28.56 -36.70 -18.62
C PRO A 154 -28.68 -37.35 -20.02
N LYS A 155 -27.95 -36.89 -21.04
CA LYS A 155 -28.10 -37.33 -22.44
C LYS A 155 -26.94 -38.17 -23.00
N ASP A 156 -25.79 -38.25 -22.34
CA ASP A 156 -24.57 -38.87 -22.91
C ASP A 156 -24.27 -40.30 -22.40
N LEU A 157 -25.15 -40.91 -21.61
CA LEU A 157 -25.01 -42.29 -21.12
C LEU A 157 -25.47 -43.33 -22.16
N LYS A 158 -24.78 -43.43 -23.30
CA LYS A 158 -25.03 -44.52 -24.27
C LYS A 158 -23.90 -44.89 -25.26
N LYS A 159 -22.63 -44.91 -24.83
CA LYS A 159 -21.56 -45.69 -25.50
C LYS A 159 -20.28 -45.85 -24.65
N ALA A 160 -20.20 -46.94 -23.88
CA ALA A 160 -18.94 -47.53 -23.36
C ALA A 160 -19.23 -48.82 -22.56
N GLN A 161 -19.80 -49.83 -23.21
CA GLN A 161 -19.64 -51.23 -22.79
C GLN A 161 -18.86 -51.91 -23.92
N ASP A 162 -17.61 -52.28 -23.65
CA ASP A 162 -16.87 -53.42 -24.20
C ASP A 162 -15.35 -53.22 -24.05
N SER A 163 -14.80 -53.77 -22.96
CA SER A 163 -13.55 -54.56 -22.96
C SER A 163 -13.26 -55.04 -21.52
N SER A 164 -13.63 -56.27 -21.22
CA SER A 164 -13.35 -56.95 -19.95
C SER A 164 -11.97 -57.63 -19.93
N THR A 165 -11.64 -58.28 -18.81
CA THR A 165 -10.42 -59.07 -18.49
C THR A 165 -9.21 -58.22 -18.08
N PHE A 166 -8.44 -58.55 -17.03
CA PHE A 166 -8.24 -59.83 -16.32
C PHE A 166 -8.47 -59.78 -14.78
N LEU A 167 -8.62 -60.97 -14.17
CA LEU A 167 -8.80 -61.23 -12.74
C LEU A 167 -7.56 -61.90 -12.11
N PHE A 168 -7.31 -61.64 -10.82
CA PHE A 168 -6.80 -62.50 -9.71
C PHE A 168 -6.29 -61.54 -8.61
N ASP A 169 -6.83 -61.38 -7.40
CA ASP A 169 -7.40 -62.27 -6.35
C ASP A 169 -6.38 -62.65 -5.23
N SER A 170 -6.70 -62.24 -3.99
CA SER A 170 -6.31 -62.79 -2.67
C SER A 170 -4.81 -62.93 -2.27
N SER A 171 -4.39 -62.87 -0.99
CA SER A 171 -5.05 -62.68 0.32
C SER A 171 -4.01 -62.38 1.43
N SER A 172 -4.46 -62.02 2.65
CA SER A 172 -3.83 -62.27 3.98
C SER A 172 -2.45 -61.65 4.34
N ASP A 173 -2.07 -61.47 5.62
CA ASP A 173 -2.75 -61.05 6.87
C ASP A 173 -1.66 -60.81 7.96
N LEU A 174 -1.87 -59.92 8.95
CA LEU A 174 -1.10 -59.78 10.23
C LEU A 174 0.44 -59.45 10.15
N SER A 175 1.17 -58.89 11.12
CA SER A 175 0.92 -58.31 12.47
C SER A 175 2.14 -57.45 12.98
N ASP A 176 1.88 -56.52 13.92
CA ASP A 176 2.74 -55.95 14.99
C ASP A 176 4.09 -55.20 14.77
N ALA A 177 4.07 -53.88 15.09
CA ALA A 177 4.93 -53.12 16.04
C ALA A 177 6.49 -53.08 15.94
N PRO A 178 7.23 -52.19 16.68
CA PRO A 178 7.04 -50.79 17.12
C PRO A 178 8.26 -49.87 16.67
N PRO A 179 8.46 -48.60 17.14
CA PRO A 179 9.34 -47.63 16.48
C PRO A 179 10.80 -47.53 17.02
N VAL A 180 11.71 -46.96 16.23
CA VAL A 180 13.12 -46.70 16.63
C VAL A 180 13.54 -45.25 16.38
N ALA A 181 14.16 -44.63 17.39
CA ALA A 181 14.70 -43.27 17.36
C ALA A 181 16.12 -43.20 16.75
N ILE A 182 16.40 -42.10 16.05
CA ILE A 182 17.73 -41.84 15.46
C ILE A 182 18.63 -41.14 16.50
N LYS A 183 19.78 -41.76 16.82
CA LYS A 183 20.84 -41.15 17.64
C LYS A 183 22.08 -40.81 16.80
N SER A 184 22.69 -39.68 17.14
CA SER A 184 23.96 -39.16 16.67
C SER A 184 25.17 -40.09 16.93
N ARG A 185 26.19 -40.05 16.07
CA ARG A 185 27.58 -40.43 16.45
C ARG A 185 28.63 -39.48 15.88
N THR A 186 29.47 -38.99 16.77
CA THR A 186 30.68 -38.18 16.53
C THR A 186 31.97 -39.02 16.63
N GLY A 187 32.90 -38.80 15.70
CA GLY A 187 34.36 -38.63 15.93
C GLY A 187 35.25 -39.77 16.50
N ARG A 188 36.36 -40.05 15.81
CA ARG A 188 37.69 -40.42 16.38
C ARG A 188 38.82 -40.29 15.32
N LYS A 189 40.09 -40.49 15.69
CA LYS A 189 41.05 -39.38 15.97
C LYS A 189 42.50 -39.90 16.00
N SER A 190 43.34 -39.55 15.02
CA SER A 190 44.80 -39.88 14.99
C SER A 190 45.57 -38.80 14.18
N SER A 191 46.30 -37.88 14.83
CA SER A 191 47.77 -37.91 15.07
C SER A 191 48.63 -37.52 13.84
N GLY A 192 49.56 -36.56 13.88
CA GLY A 192 49.94 -35.57 14.91
C GLY A 192 51.42 -35.13 14.79
N LYS A 193 51.81 -34.02 15.47
CA LYS A 193 53.21 -33.59 15.79
C LYS A 193 53.97 -32.90 14.62
N GLN A 194 54.73 -31.79 14.75
CA GLN A 194 55.13 -30.92 15.89
C GLN A 194 55.54 -29.48 15.45
N THR A 195 55.41 -28.50 16.36
CA THR A 195 56.27 -27.31 16.69
C THR A 195 57.48 -26.91 15.79
N GLU A 196 57.95 -25.66 15.68
CA GLU A 196 57.71 -24.40 16.42
C GLU A 196 58.33 -23.15 15.70
N LYS A 197 58.07 -21.95 16.25
CA LYS A 197 58.88 -20.70 16.19
C LYS A 197 58.94 -19.85 14.90
N SER A 198 58.18 -18.75 14.98
CA SER A 198 58.45 -17.38 14.46
C SER A 198 59.71 -16.74 15.12
N PRO A 199 60.15 -15.48 14.82
CA PRO A 199 59.49 -14.40 14.03
C PRO A 199 60.41 -13.59 13.06
N GLY A 200 59.84 -12.57 12.39
CA GLY A 200 60.52 -11.26 12.29
C GLY A 200 61.01 -10.74 10.93
N THR A 201 60.16 -9.91 10.30
CA THR A 201 60.49 -8.60 9.66
C THR A 201 61.45 -8.43 8.46
N ALA A 202 61.10 -7.40 7.67
CA ALA A 202 61.95 -6.52 6.84
C ALA A 202 62.28 -6.90 5.37
N ASP A 203 61.44 -6.32 4.49
CA ASP A 203 61.82 -5.39 3.41
C ASP A 203 62.54 -5.85 2.11
N ARG A 204 62.23 -5.07 1.06
CA ARG A 204 62.98 -4.75 -0.16
C ARG A 204 63.04 -5.67 -1.40
N GLN A 205 62.56 -5.04 -2.48
CA GLN A 205 63.14 -4.97 -3.83
C GLN A 205 62.97 -6.12 -4.86
N VAL A 206 62.08 -5.85 -5.82
CA VAL A 206 62.40 -5.65 -7.25
C VAL A 206 63.61 -6.41 -7.82
N THR A 207 63.38 -7.35 -8.75
CA THR A 207 63.90 -7.22 -10.15
C THR A 207 63.45 -8.33 -11.12
N LYS A 208 63.21 -7.91 -12.37
CA LYS A 208 63.53 -8.57 -13.66
C LYS A 208 63.29 -10.09 -13.86
N SER A 209 62.33 -10.32 -14.79
CA SER A 209 62.51 -11.13 -16.02
C SER A 209 62.63 -12.66 -15.94
N ARG A 210 61.72 -13.35 -16.66
CA ARG A 210 62.13 -14.26 -17.75
C ARG A 210 61.00 -14.57 -18.74
N LYS A 211 61.38 -14.59 -20.02
CA LYS A 211 60.63 -15.09 -21.18
C LYS A 211 59.96 -16.46 -20.93
N SER A 212 58.73 -16.64 -21.42
CA SER A 212 58.39 -17.83 -22.22
C SER A 212 57.19 -17.59 -23.15
N SER A 213 57.48 -17.67 -24.46
CA SER A 213 56.66 -18.26 -25.52
C SER A 213 55.14 -18.39 -25.33
N MET A 214 54.37 -17.47 -25.91
CA MET A 214 52.94 -17.67 -26.19
C MET A 214 52.72 -17.97 -27.68
N LYS A 215 51.88 -18.98 -27.96
CA LYS A 215 51.71 -19.57 -29.30
C LYS A 215 50.98 -18.63 -30.27
N GLN A 216 51.40 -18.67 -31.54
CA GLN A 216 50.70 -18.03 -32.66
C GLN A 216 49.32 -18.65 -32.87
N GLY A 217 48.32 -17.80 -33.15
CA GLY A 217 46.92 -18.19 -33.32
C GLY A 217 46.22 -17.41 -34.43
N LYS A 218 46.49 -17.80 -35.69
CA LYS A 218 45.59 -17.71 -36.85
C LYS A 218 44.90 -16.35 -37.12
N ALA A 219 45.56 -15.49 -37.88
CA ALA A 219 44.92 -14.35 -38.53
C ALA A 219 43.87 -14.80 -39.58
N VAL A 220 42.71 -14.15 -39.61
CA VAL A 220 41.73 -14.29 -40.69
C VAL A 220 42.05 -13.28 -41.79
N SER A 221 42.24 -13.78 -43.00
CA SER A 221 42.57 -12.98 -44.19
C SER A 221 41.42 -12.06 -44.61
N LEU A 222 41.69 -10.76 -44.67
CA LEU A 222 40.83 -9.80 -45.37
C LEU A 222 40.87 -10.11 -46.88
N VAL A 223 39.71 -10.35 -47.50
CA VAL A 223 39.60 -10.52 -48.96
C VAL A 223 39.01 -9.25 -49.55
N GLU A 224 39.80 -8.52 -50.34
CA GLU A 224 39.33 -7.39 -51.13
C GLU A 224 38.58 -7.86 -52.40
N PRO A 225 37.37 -7.37 -52.67
CA PRO A 225 36.75 -7.51 -53.98
C PRO A 225 37.10 -6.34 -54.89
N LYS A 226 38.09 -6.50 -55.78
CA LYS A 226 38.26 -5.63 -56.96
C LYS A 226 37.07 -5.81 -57.90
N GLY A 227 36.33 -4.73 -58.21
CA GLY A 227 35.10 -4.86 -59.00
C GLY A 227 34.54 -3.60 -59.66
N LYS A 228 35.22 -3.11 -60.70
CA LYS A 228 34.69 -2.26 -61.80
C LYS A 228 34.01 -0.92 -61.41
N ALA A 229 34.70 0.17 -61.74
CA ALA A 229 34.07 1.48 -61.88
C ALA A 229 32.91 1.42 -62.90
N LYS A 230 31.74 1.97 -62.52
CA LYS A 230 30.65 2.28 -63.43
C LYS A 230 30.33 3.76 -63.34
N GLU A 231 30.31 4.37 -64.51
CA GLU A 231 30.24 5.80 -64.76
C GLU A 231 28.81 6.33 -64.56
N GLY A 232 28.67 7.56 -64.05
CA GLY A 232 27.47 8.38 -64.27
C GLY A 232 26.15 8.00 -63.56
N VAL A 233 26.14 7.85 -62.23
CA VAL A 233 24.86 7.89 -61.46
C VAL A 233 24.71 9.25 -60.78
N LYS A 234 23.76 10.05 -61.26
CA LYS A 234 23.38 11.34 -60.65
C LYS A 234 23.06 11.14 -59.15
N PRO A 235 23.50 12.04 -58.24
CA PRO A 235 23.22 11.90 -56.81
C PRO A 235 21.71 11.90 -56.58
N LYS A 236 21.17 10.77 -56.13
CA LYS A 236 19.78 10.69 -55.67
C LYS A 236 19.65 11.64 -54.49
N THR A 237 18.86 12.70 -54.65
CA THR A 237 18.45 13.57 -53.57
C THR A 237 17.77 12.72 -52.49
N THR A 238 18.47 12.54 -51.38
CA THR A 238 17.96 11.86 -50.19
C THR A 238 16.78 12.66 -49.68
N LYS A 239 15.56 12.14 -49.90
CA LYS A 239 14.33 12.74 -49.35
C LYS A 239 14.54 12.85 -47.84
N LYS A 240 14.47 14.09 -47.31
CA LYS A 240 14.52 14.32 -45.86
C LYS A 240 13.51 13.37 -45.19
N PRO A 241 13.88 12.64 -44.12
CA PRO A 241 12.97 11.73 -43.47
C PRO A 241 11.74 12.51 -42.99
N LYS A 242 10.55 12.07 -43.42
CA LYS A 242 9.30 12.66 -42.97
C LYS A 242 9.21 12.40 -41.46
N SER A 243 9.11 13.46 -40.66
CA SER A 243 8.98 13.33 -39.20
C SER A 243 7.80 12.43 -38.86
N ALA A 244 7.98 11.58 -37.86
CA ALA A 244 6.91 10.74 -37.36
C ALA A 244 5.76 11.64 -36.84
N PRO A 245 4.48 11.28 -37.11
CA PRO A 245 3.36 12.04 -36.56
C PRO A 245 3.42 12.02 -35.03
N ALA A 246 2.99 13.12 -34.41
CA ALA A 246 2.92 13.21 -32.95
C ALA A 246 2.04 12.08 -32.38
N PRO A 247 2.45 11.42 -31.28
CA PRO A 247 1.61 10.44 -30.60
C PRO A 247 0.36 11.14 -30.04
N ALA A 248 -0.76 10.41 -30.02
CA ALA A 248 -2.00 10.92 -29.44
C ALA A 248 -1.79 11.32 -27.97
N ALA A 249 -2.27 12.50 -27.60
CA ALA A 249 -2.15 13.01 -26.23
C ALA A 249 -2.78 12.03 -25.22
N PRO A 250 -2.12 11.76 -24.07
CA PRO A 250 -2.64 10.86 -23.05
C PRO A 250 -3.91 11.45 -22.41
N VAL A 251 -4.86 10.57 -22.08
CA VAL A 251 -6.09 10.94 -21.36
C VAL A 251 -5.79 10.96 -19.86
N PHE A 252 -5.89 12.14 -19.25
CA PHE A 252 -5.73 12.32 -17.81
C PHE A 252 -7.07 12.04 -17.12
N GLY A 253 -7.21 10.90 -16.44
CA GLY A 253 -8.41 10.58 -15.68
C GLY A 253 -8.56 11.54 -14.49
N LYS A 254 -9.72 12.18 -14.33
CA LYS A 254 -9.98 13.12 -13.24
C LYS A 254 -10.03 12.40 -11.89
N ILE A 255 -9.49 13.01 -10.83
CA ILE A 255 -9.75 12.61 -9.44
C ILE A 255 -10.65 13.66 -8.79
N ASP A 256 -11.86 13.26 -8.34
CA ASP A 256 -12.82 14.15 -7.66
C ASP A 256 -12.45 14.43 -6.18
N THR A 257 -11.19 14.78 -5.92
CA THR A 257 -10.70 15.13 -4.58
C THR A 257 -10.81 16.63 -4.29
N ARG A 258 -11.00 16.97 -3.02
CA ARG A 258 -10.95 18.36 -2.51
C ARG A 258 -9.60 18.76 -1.92
N LEU A 259 -8.66 17.82 -1.82
CA LEU A 259 -7.36 18.08 -1.22
C LEU A 259 -6.47 18.86 -2.19
N SER A 260 -5.86 19.91 -1.69
CA SER A 260 -4.75 20.61 -2.34
C SER A 260 -3.53 19.68 -2.52
N ARG A 261 -2.53 20.16 -3.26
CA ARG A 261 -1.27 19.44 -3.46
C ARG A 261 -0.63 19.05 -2.11
N SER A 262 -0.42 20.02 -1.23
CA SER A 262 0.27 19.83 0.06
C SER A 262 -0.51 18.89 0.98
N GLU A 263 -1.84 19.03 1.11
CA GLU A 263 -2.64 18.14 1.97
C GLU A 263 -2.63 16.68 1.47
N ALA A 264 -2.56 16.48 0.16
CA ALA A 264 -2.41 15.17 -0.43
C ALA A 264 -0.99 14.62 -0.24
N GLU A 265 0.06 15.43 -0.44
CA GLU A 265 1.47 15.06 -0.17
C GLU A 265 1.68 14.69 1.31
N ASP A 266 1.16 15.47 2.26
CA ASP A 266 1.16 15.17 3.70
C ASP A 266 0.54 13.78 3.97
N ARG A 267 -0.59 13.49 3.30
CA ARG A 267 -1.29 12.22 3.43
C ARG A 267 -0.52 11.05 2.81
N MET A 268 0.14 11.26 1.67
CA MET A 268 1.02 10.26 1.05
C MET A 268 2.21 9.96 1.97
N GLY A 269 2.84 11.00 2.52
CA GLY A 269 3.94 10.88 3.49
C GLY A 269 3.54 10.07 4.73
N LEU A 270 2.38 10.37 5.33
CA LEU A 270 1.86 9.61 6.47
C LEU A 270 1.54 8.16 6.10
N ARG A 271 1.00 7.91 4.89
CA ARG A 271 0.77 6.55 4.38
C ARG A 271 2.07 5.76 4.27
N GLU A 272 3.10 6.36 3.67
CA GLU A 272 4.39 5.69 3.47
C GLU A 272 5.13 5.45 4.78
N TYR A 273 5.13 6.44 5.68
CA TYR A 273 5.70 6.29 7.02
C TYR A 273 5.11 5.09 7.76
N LEU A 274 3.77 5.02 7.85
CA LEU A 274 3.07 3.94 8.56
C LEU A 274 3.15 2.59 7.83
N LEU A 275 3.47 2.57 6.52
CA LEU A 275 3.79 1.35 5.78
C LEU A 275 5.24 0.90 6.02
N ARG A 276 6.21 1.83 6.04
CA ARG A 276 7.63 1.59 6.33
C ARG A 276 7.79 0.96 7.71
N PHE A 277 7.33 1.65 8.75
CA PHE A 277 7.50 1.22 10.15
C PHE A 277 6.39 0.32 10.68
N ARG A 278 5.54 -0.21 9.78
CA ARG A 278 4.37 -1.03 10.12
C ARG A 278 4.68 -2.18 11.10
N VAL A 279 5.85 -2.80 10.98
CA VAL A 279 6.26 -3.94 11.81
C VAL A 279 6.59 -3.48 13.23
N VAL A 280 7.43 -2.44 13.36
CA VAL A 280 7.82 -1.88 14.67
C VAL A 280 6.61 -1.26 15.39
N LEU A 281 5.80 -0.47 14.67
CA LEU A 281 4.56 0.12 15.19
C LEU A 281 3.42 -0.89 15.39
N SER A 282 3.61 -2.17 15.05
CA SER A 282 2.59 -3.24 15.17
C SER A 282 1.26 -2.95 14.45
N ILE A 283 1.26 -2.14 13.38
CA ILE A 283 0.04 -1.68 12.70
C ILE A 283 -0.52 -2.76 11.74
N PRO A 284 -1.80 -3.17 11.86
CA PRO A 284 -2.42 -4.07 10.89
C PRO A 284 -2.63 -3.39 9.53
N GLY A 285 -2.10 -3.98 8.45
CA GLY A 285 -2.10 -3.35 7.11
C GLY A 285 -3.49 -3.02 6.55
N ARG A 286 -4.54 -3.71 7.02
CA ARG A 286 -5.95 -3.40 6.68
C ARG A 286 -6.38 -1.98 7.08
N ASN A 287 -5.75 -1.40 8.11
CA ASN A 287 -6.09 -0.08 8.62
C ASN A 287 -5.57 1.03 7.69
N LEU A 288 -4.50 0.80 6.92
CA LEU A 288 -3.93 1.77 5.97
C LEU A 288 -4.88 2.14 4.82
N SER A 289 -5.91 1.35 4.54
CA SER A 289 -6.92 1.64 3.51
C SER A 289 -7.71 2.95 3.73
N ALA A 290 -7.63 3.57 4.90
CA ALA A 290 -8.17 4.92 5.12
C ALA A 290 -7.23 6.02 4.60
N LEU A 291 -5.93 5.75 4.49
CA LEU A 291 -4.94 6.69 3.96
C LEU A 291 -4.76 6.57 2.44
N GLU A 292 -5.31 5.53 1.81
CA GLU A 292 -5.16 5.22 0.36
C GLU A 292 -6.34 5.73 -0.49
N ASP A 293 -7.28 6.45 0.12
CA ASP A 293 -8.50 7.01 -0.50
C ASP A 293 -8.66 8.46 0.01
N PHE A 294 -8.74 9.45 -0.89
CA PHE A 294 -8.64 10.88 -0.53
C PHE A 294 -9.94 11.35 0.12
N ASP A 295 -11.07 10.89 -0.39
CA ASP A 295 -12.41 11.28 0.06
C ASP A 295 -12.80 10.61 1.38
N ARG A 296 -12.13 9.51 1.70
CA ARG A 296 -12.33 8.78 2.95
C ARG A 296 -11.61 9.46 4.11
N SER A 297 -12.32 10.24 4.91
CA SER A 297 -11.79 10.82 6.16
C SER A 297 -11.15 9.76 7.08
N LEU A 298 -10.04 10.10 7.76
CA LEU A 298 -9.50 9.28 8.85
C LEU A 298 -10.56 9.07 9.94
N THR A 299 -10.73 7.83 10.38
CA THR A 299 -11.67 7.51 11.48
C THR A 299 -10.98 7.67 12.83
N GLU A 300 -11.76 7.91 13.89
CA GLU A 300 -11.29 7.89 15.29
C GLU A 300 -10.51 6.60 15.63
N SER A 301 -10.91 5.46 15.05
CA SER A 301 -10.22 4.18 15.19
C SER A 301 -8.88 4.10 14.46
N ASN A 302 -8.69 4.87 13.38
CA ASN A 302 -7.39 5.02 12.73
C ASN A 302 -6.47 5.88 13.61
N ILE A 303 -6.96 7.01 14.10
CA ILE A 303 -6.18 7.97 14.90
C ILE A 303 -5.73 7.34 16.22
N ARG A 304 -6.64 6.66 16.94
CA ARG A 304 -6.32 5.83 18.12
C ARG A 304 -5.14 4.89 17.88
N LEU A 305 -5.16 4.19 16.74
CA LEU A 305 -4.14 3.21 16.40
C LEU A 305 -2.81 3.87 16.04
N TYR A 306 -2.83 4.92 15.21
CA TYR A 306 -1.61 5.57 14.74
C TYR A 306 -0.95 6.39 15.84
N ALA A 307 -1.70 7.31 16.48
CA ALA A 307 -1.19 8.11 17.58
C ALA A 307 -0.79 7.22 18.78
N GLY A 308 -1.60 6.21 19.11
CA GLY A 308 -1.28 5.28 20.20
C GLY A 308 0.03 4.52 20.00
N ALA A 309 0.32 4.07 18.77
CA ALA A 309 1.59 3.39 18.44
C ALA A 309 2.78 4.36 18.40
N LEU A 310 2.58 5.58 17.88
CA LEU A 310 3.62 6.62 17.87
C LEU A 310 4.01 7.06 19.29
N LEU A 311 3.02 7.32 20.16
CA LEU A 311 3.26 7.71 21.55
C LEU A 311 3.89 6.57 22.37
N GLU A 312 3.60 5.31 22.06
CA GLU A 312 4.28 4.14 22.67
C GLU A 312 5.77 4.13 22.33
N ILE A 313 6.14 4.28 21.05
CA ILE A 313 7.56 4.36 20.64
C ILE A 313 8.27 5.58 21.23
N ILE A 314 7.62 6.75 21.28
CA ILE A 314 8.21 7.95 21.90
C ILE A 314 8.40 7.77 23.40
N LYS A 315 7.44 7.15 24.10
CA LYS A 315 7.58 6.81 25.52
C LYS A 315 8.75 5.85 25.75
N ASP A 316 8.83 4.77 24.98
CA ASP A 316 9.88 3.76 25.14
C ASP A 316 11.28 4.33 24.85
N ASP A 317 11.39 5.30 23.93
CA ASP A 317 12.61 6.07 23.66
C ASP A 317 13.02 6.93 24.87
N LEU A 318 12.10 7.76 25.36
CA LEU A 318 12.32 8.66 26.50
C LEU A 318 12.60 7.93 27.81
N ALA A 319 12.08 6.71 28.00
CA ALA A 319 12.35 5.88 29.18
C ALA A 319 13.83 5.50 29.39
N HIS A 320 14.68 5.68 28.36
CA HIS A 320 16.12 5.42 28.44
C HIS A 320 16.93 6.68 28.76
N ASP A 321 16.33 7.86 28.67
CA ASP A 321 16.95 9.14 28.97
C ASP A 321 16.65 9.54 30.42
N LYS A 322 17.69 9.96 31.15
CA LYS A 322 17.60 10.29 32.58
C LYS A 322 17.25 11.74 32.85
N ASP A 323 17.40 12.59 31.85
CA ASP A 323 17.20 14.03 31.97
C ASP A 323 15.76 14.43 31.56
N VAL A 324 14.92 13.46 31.20
CA VAL A 324 13.51 13.64 30.86
C VAL A 324 12.65 13.72 32.12
N ASP A 325 11.77 14.71 32.14
CA ASP A 325 10.79 14.94 33.21
C ASP A 325 9.81 13.75 33.36
N GLU A 326 9.69 13.23 34.59
CA GLU A 326 8.77 12.12 34.92
C GLU A 326 7.31 12.48 34.62
N ASP A 327 6.92 13.76 34.78
CA ASP A 327 5.56 14.24 34.49
C ASP A 327 5.20 14.03 33.00
N VAL A 328 6.17 14.20 32.09
CA VAL A 328 5.96 13.99 30.64
C VAL A 328 5.75 12.50 30.33
N MET A 329 6.42 11.61 31.07
CA MET A 329 6.29 10.16 30.91
C MET A 329 4.95 9.63 31.42
N ASP A 330 4.45 10.20 32.51
CA ASP A 330 3.12 9.91 33.05
C ASP A 330 2.01 10.47 32.16
N ASP A 331 2.16 11.69 31.63
CA ASP A 331 1.21 12.26 30.66
C ASP A 331 1.20 11.45 29.35
N LEU A 332 2.33 11.00 28.82
CA LEU A 332 2.40 10.10 27.66
C LEU A 332 1.61 8.79 27.91
N PHE A 333 1.76 8.19 29.10
CA PHE A 333 1.02 6.97 29.46
C PHE A 333 -0.49 7.23 29.58
N LYS A 334 -0.86 8.30 30.28
CA LYS A 334 -2.25 8.76 30.47
C LYS A 334 -2.93 9.08 29.14
N PHE A 335 -2.26 9.82 28.25
CA PHE A 335 -2.80 10.16 26.93
C PHE A 335 -2.91 8.93 26.00
N ARG A 336 -1.99 7.97 26.08
CA ARG A 336 -2.10 6.69 25.35
C ARG A 336 -3.34 5.90 25.78
N GLU A 337 -3.56 5.75 27.09
CA GLU A 337 -4.72 5.02 27.62
C GLU A 337 -6.03 5.83 27.43
N GLU A 338 -5.96 7.16 27.47
CA GLU A 338 -7.07 8.04 27.09
C GLU A 338 -7.50 7.82 25.63
N LEU A 339 -6.56 7.86 24.68
CA LEU A 339 -6.82 7.57 23.26
C LEU A 339 -7.43 6.18 23.06
N ARG A 340 -7.01 5.18 23.85
CA ARG A 340 -7.53 3.81 23.80
C ARG A 340 -9.04 3.73 24.05
N TYR A 341 -9.59 4.59 24.92
CA TYR A 341 -11.04 4.64 25.20
C TYR A 341 -11.75 5.73 24.38
N TYR A 342 -11.17 6.92 24.26
CA TYR A 342 -11.78 8.13 23.70
C TYR A 342 -10.83 8.77 22.69
N ALA A 343 -11.12 8.62 21.40
CA ALA A 343 -10.28 9.14 20.31
C ALA A 343 -11.06 10.03 19.35
N ASP A 344 -11.95 10.87 19.88
CA ASP A 344 -12.56 11.94 19.10
C ASP A 344 -11.49 12.96 18.67
N LEU A 345 -11.74 13.65 17.56
CA LEU A 345 -10.73 14.50 16.92
C LEU A 345 -10.35 15.71 17.78
N ALA A 346 -11.28 16.26 18.55
CA ALA A 346 -11.04 17.43 19.41
C ALA A 346 -10.16 17.05 20.60
N ARG A 347 -10.40 15.87 21.18
CA ARG A 347 -9.57 15.31 22.26
C ARG A 347 -8.16 14.98 21.77
N PHE A 348 -8.01 14.38 20.59
CA PHE A 348 -6.69 14.18 19.98
C PHE A 348 -5.93 15.49 19.76
N ALA A 349 -6.60 16.55 19.27
CA ALA A 349 -5.98 17.87 19.13
C ALA A 349 -5.54 18.46 20.48
N SER A 350 -6.35 18.31 21.54
CA SER A 350 -5.98 18.75 22.89
C SER A 350 -4.76 17.99 23.43
N ILE A 351 -4.72 16.67 23.25
CA ILE A 351 -3.57 15.83 23.64
C ILE A 351 -2.31 16.27 22.88
N TYR A 352 -2.42 16.48 21.56
CA TYR A 352 -1.31 16.96 20.76
C TYR A 352 -0.79 18.31 21.28
N GLN A 353 -1.67 19.27 21.57
CA GLN A 353 -1.28 20.60 22.07
C GLN A 353 -0.57 20.53 23.42
N SER A 354 -1.00 19.64 24.33
CA SER A 354 -0.28 19.39 25.59
C SER A 354 1.12 18.80 25.38
N LEU A 355 1.30 17.98 24.34
CA LEU A 355 2.58 17.34 24.00
C LEU A 355 3.47 18.17 23.05
N GLU A 356 2.95 19.24 22.47
CA GLU A 356 3.62 20.04 21.43
C GLU A 356 4.92 20.67 21.94
N SER A 357 4.90 21.29 23.12
CA SER A 357 6.11 21.87 23.72
C SER A 357 7.03 20.83 24.38
N PRO A 358 6.56 19.88 25.21
CA PRO A 358 7.45 18.90 25.87
C PRO A 358 8.20 17.99 24.90
N LEU A 359 7.56 17.58 23.80
CA LEU A 359 8.17 16.70 22.79
C LEU A 359 8.80 17.45 21.61
N GLN A 360 8.77 18.80 21.63
CA GLN A 360 9.25 19.67 20.55
C GLN A 360 8.64 19.30 19.19
N LEU A 361 7.32 19.08 19.14
CA LEU A 361 6.63 18.63 17.94
C LEU A 361 6.59 19.75 16.89
N ARG A 362 7.53 19.73 15.94
CA ARG A 362 7.54 20.66 14.81
C ARG A 362 6.33 20.40 13.92
N ARG A 363 5.29 21.25 14.01
CA ARG A 363 4.29 21.34 12.94
C ARG A 363 4.95 21.84 11.67
N ALA A 364 4.62 21.22 10.54
CA ALA A 364 4.89 21.82 9.24
C ALA A 364 4.28 23.23 9.22
N PRO A 365 5.01 24.26 8.75
CA PRO A 365 4.46 25.61 8.69
C PRO A 365 3.16 25.61 7.86
N LEU A 366 2.19 26.40 8.30
CA LEU A 366 0.99 26.65 7.51
C LEU A 366 1.43 27.37 6.25
N VAL A 367 1.47 26.65 5.12
CA VAL A 367 1.64 27.21 3.78
C VAL A 367 0.68 28.40 3.66
N ASP A 368 1.21 29.55 3.22
CA ASP A 368 0.59 30.85 3.49
C ASP A 368 -0.91 30.90 3.17
N PRO A 369 -1.74 31.44 4.08
CA PRO A 369 -3.20 31.47 3.92
C PRO A 369 -3.64 32.22 2.67
N ASP A 370 -2.79 33.09 2.12
CA ASP A 370 -3.03 33.89 0.91
C ASP A 370 -3.23 33.04 -0.36
N PHE A 371 -2.74 31.80 -0.39
CA PHE A 371 -2.92 30.89 -1.53
C PHE A 371 -4.10 29.91 -1.40
N ALA A 372 -4.85 29.94 -0.30
CA ALA A 372 -6.13 29.23 -0.22
C ALA A 372 -7.14 29.96 -1.12
N PRO A 373 -7.50 29.43 -2.32
CA PRO A 373 -8.32 30.18 -3.25
C PRO A 373 -9.68 30.38 -2.59
N THR A 374 -10.14 31.63 -2.48
CA THR A 374 -11.34 32.01 -1.74
C THR A 374 -12.63 31.64 -2.50
N LEU A 375 -12.69 30.43 -3.05
CA LEU A 375 -13.90 29.67 -3.36
C LEU A 375 -14.57 29.18 -2.05
N ASP A 376 -14.64 30.07 -1.05
CA ASP A 376 -15.54 29.89 0.08
C ASP A 376 -16.96 30.06 -0.46
N LEU A 377 -17.59 28.93 -0.77
CA LEU A 377 -18.97 28.82 -1.23
C LEU A 377 -19.96 29.13 -0.08
N GLY A 378 -19.80 30.29 0.57
CA GLY A 378 -20.76 30.98 1.43
C GLY A 378 -21.27 30.27 2.70
N ILE A 379 -20.79 29.06 3.01
CA ILE A 379 -21.40 28.20 4.03
C ILE A 379 -20.72 28.35 5.41
N ASN A 380 -19.48 28.83 5.48
CA ASN A 380 -18.68 28.88 6.71
C ASN A 380 -18.52 30.31 7.29
N GLY A 381 -19.65 30.99 7.51
CA GLY A 381 -19.66 32.30 8.18
C GLY A 381 -18.93 32.29 9.55
N PRO A 382 -18.19 33.35 9.92
CA PRO A 382 -17.26 33.34 11.05
C PRO A 382 -17.96 33.24 12.41
N SER A 383 -18.10 32.00 12.91
CA SER A 383 -18.64 31.72 14.23
C SER A 383 -17.65 32.11 15.33
N ARG A 384 -17.74 33.37 15.79
CA ARG A 384 -16.90 33.97 16.86
C ARG A 384 -17.13 33.39 18.27
N ARG A 385 -17.82 32.24 18.42
CA ARG A 385 -18.27 31.73 19.74
C ARG A 385 -17.73 30.36 20.18
N ALA A 386 -16.77 29.78 19.46
CA ALA A 386 -16.15 28.51 19.84
C ALA A 386 -14.65 28.49 19.54
N ALA A 387 -13.84 28.78 20.56
CA ALA A 387 -12.41 28.44 20.59
C ALA A 387 -12.20 27.05 21.23
N ALA A 388 -12.89 26.77 22.35
CA ALA A 388 -12.70 25.56 23.16
C ALA A 388 -13.37 24.26 22.63
N SER A 389 -13.84 24.23 21.37
CA SER A 389 -14.46 23.03 20.79
C SER A 389 -14.45 23.06 19.25
N ARG A 390 -13.37 23.55 18.65
CA ARG A 390 -13.15 23.35 17.21
C ARG A 390 -12.66 21.94 16.99
N VAL A 391 -13.52 21.11 16.40
CA VAL A 391 -13.11 19.84 15.80
C VAL A 391 -12.07 20.19 14.71
N PRO A 392 -10.84 19.65 14.77
CA PRO A 392 -9.81 19.95 13.77
C PRO A 392 -10.24 19.42 12.40
N GLN A 393 -9.77 20.03 11.33
CA GLN A 393 -10.03 19.54 9.97
C GLN A 393 -9.29 18.21 9.74
N PRO A 394 -9.75 17.37 8.79
CA PRO A 394 -9.09 16.10 8.50
C PRO A 394 -7.61 16.23 8.12
N TRP A 395 -7.19 17.35 7.52
CA TRP A 395 -5.79 17.63 7.17
C TRP A 395 -4.96 18.08 8.38
N ASP A 396 -5.51 18.86 9.32
CA ASP A 396 -4.85 19.21 10.60
C ASP A 396 -4.44 17.93 11.33
N VAL A 397 -5.33 16.94 11.35
CA VAL A 397 -5.10 15.63 11.99
C VAL A 397 -3.97 14.86 11.32
N ILE A 398 -3.83 14.95 9.99
CA ILE A 398 -2.71 14.33 9.25
C ILE A 398 -1.39 15.03 9.63
N ARG A 399 -1.35 16.37 9.68
CA ARG A 399 -0.15 17.12 10.10
C ARG A 399 0.25 16.86 11.55
N MET A 400 -0.72 16.74 12.46
CA MET A 400 -0.47 16.33 13.86
C MET A 400 0.11 14.91 13.94
N LEU A 401 -0.37 13.97 13.11
CA LEU A 401 0.19 12.61 13.04
C LEU A 401 1.59 12.58 12.39
N LEU A 402 1.87 13.45 11.42
CA LEU A 402 3.21 13.60 10.82
C LEU A 402 4.23 14.14 11.82
N ALA A 403 3.91 15.20 12.56
CA ALA A 403 4.83 15.74 13.57
C ALA A 403 5.16 14.71 14.69
N LEU A 404 4.19 13.87 15.06
CA LEU A 404 4.42 12.72 15.95
C LEU A 404 5.29 11.64 15.27
N ALA A 405 5.11 11.37 13.98
CA ALA A 405 5.93 10.45 13.20
C ALA A 405 7.38 10.94 13.08
N ASP A 406 7.61 12.23 12.86
CA ASP A 406 8.94 12.85 12.80
C ASP A 406 9.66 12.73 14.15
N ARG A 407 8.99 13.04 15.27
CA ARG A 407 9.58 12.83 16.61
C ARG A 407 9.82 11.35 16.90
N ALA A 408 8.92 10.45 16.50
CA ALA A 408 9.12 9.01 16.66
C ALA A 408 10.30 8.49 15.81
N THR A 409 10.57 9.08 14.64
CA THR A 409 11.71 8.71 13.78
C THR A 409 13.06 8.93 14.46
N GLN A 410 13.13 9.91 15.38
CA GLN A 410 14.32 10.18 16.18
C GLN A 410 14.57 9.09 17.25
N SER A 411 13.61 8.19 17.49
CA SER A 411 13.77 7.14 18.50
C SER A 411 14.88 6.15 18.16
N ALA A 412 15.54 5.61 19.18
CA ALA A 412 16.55 4.56 19.00
C ALA A 412 15.97 3.31 18.29
N ALA A 413 14.70 2.97 18.57
CA ALA A 413 14.01 1.83 17.95
C ALA A 413 13.81 2.00 16.43
N LEU A 414 13.31 3.16 15.98
CA LEU A 414 13.09 3.39 14.54
C LEU A 414 14.40 3.70 13.80
N ARG A 415 15.38 4.36 14.44
CA ARG A 415 16.73 4.46 13.87
C ARG A 415 17.37 3.10 13.66
N SER A 416 17.25 2.18 14.63
CA SER A 416 17.74 0.82 14.47
C SER A 416 17.03 0.03 13.36
N ASP A 417 15.74 0.26 13.07
CA ASP A 417 15.03 -0.32 11.92
C ASP A 417 15.46 0.31 10.58
N LEU A 418 15.76 1.60 10.56
CA LEU A 418 16.31 2.30 9.38
C LEU A 418 17.71 1.78 9.03
N ASP A 419 18.59 1.67 10.02
CA ASP A 419 19.96 1.17 9.84
C ASP A 419 20.01 -0.36 9.58
N SER A 420 18.94 -1.08 9.94
CA SER A 420 18.80 -2.52 9.71
C SER A 420 18.52 -2.84 8.23
N MET A 421 19.57 -2.80 7.42
CA MET A 421 19.59 -3.28 6.03
C MET A 421 19.30 -4.80 5.88
N SER A 422 19.02 -5.50 6.99
CA SER A 422 18.77 -6.95 7.03
C SER A 422 17.57 -7.37 6.16
N GLY A 423 16.45 -6.64 6.26
CA GLY A 423 15.24 -6.91 5.46
C GLY A 423 15.45 -6.68 3.96
N GLU A 424 16.26 -5.69 3.58
CA GLU A 424 16.63 -5.46 2.18
C GLU A 424 17.56 -6.57 1.66
N ALA A 425 18.57 -6.97 2.44
CA ALA A 425 19.47 -8.06 2.06
C ALA A 425 18.74 -9.41 1.96
N GLU A 426 17.69 -9.63 2.74
CA GLU A 426 16.78 -10.78 2.57
C GLU A 426 15.91 -10.65 1.32
N ALA A 427 15.28 -9.49 1.09
CA ALA A 427 14.47 -9.23 -0.10
C ALA A 427 15.26 -9.43 -1.42
N ARG A 428 16.49 -8.90 -1.49
CA ARG A 428 17.39 -9.09 -2.63
C ARG A 428 17.77 -10.56 -2.84
N ARG A 429 18.00 -11.34 -1.77
CA ARG A 429 18.24 -12.79 -1.87
C ARG A 429 17.00 -13.55 -2.35
N ALA A 430 15.82 -13.22 -1.83
CA ALA A 430 14.55 -13.82 -2.24
C ALA A 430 14.25 -13.54 -3.73
N HIS A 431 14.48 -12.31 -4.19
CA HIS A 431 14.37 -11.93 -5.61
C HIS A 431 15.32 -12.72 -6.51
N LEU A 432 16.60 -12.81 -6.17
CA LEU A 432 17.59 -13.57 -6.94
C LEU A 432 17.23 -15.06 -7.02
N LEU A 433 16.68 -15.65 -5.95
CA LEU A 433 16.18 -17.02 -5.95
C LEU A 433 14.95 -17.17 -6.86
N ALA A 434 13.95 -16.31 -6.71
CA ALA A 434 12.74 -16.34 -7.54
C ALA A 434 13.05 -16.18 -9.03
N CYS A 435 13.92 -15.23 -9.40
CA CYS A 435 14.36 -15.06 -10.79
C CYS A 435 15.15 -16.27 -11.30
N LYS A 436 15.97 -16.93 -10.47
CA LYS A 436 16.72 -18.12 -10.86
C LYS A 436 15.80 -19.33 -11.09
N GLU A 437 14.85 -19.55 -10.20
CA GLU A 437 13.83 -20.62 -10.31
C GLU A 437 12.95 -20.41 -11.54
N GLU A 438 12.51 -19.17 -11.78
CA GLU A 438 11.68 -18.83 -12.94
C GLU A 438 12.43 -19.01 -14.27
N ASN A 439 13.69 -18.58 -14.35
CA ASN A 439 14.52 -18.82 -15.53
C ASN A 439 14.78 -20.32 -15.78
N ALA A 440 14.91 -21.13 -14.72
CA ALA A 440 15.03 -22.58 -14.85
C ALA A 440 13.73 -23.24 -15.33
N ARG A 441 12.57 -22.83 -14.78
CA ARG A 441 11.22 -23.23 -15.24
C ARG A 441 11.05 -22.92 -16.73
N TRP A 442 11.36 -21.68 -17.12
CA TRP A 442 11.22 -21.22 -18.49
C TRP A 442 12.15 -21.94 -19.47
N ALA A 443 13.41 -22.18 -19.11
CA ALA A 443 14.34 -22.92 -19.96
C ALA A 443 13.83 -24.34 -20.28
N ALA A 444 13.24 -25.03 -19.29
CA ALA A 444 12.62 -26.34 -19.49
C ALA A 444 11.36 -26.26 -20.36
N GLN A 445 10.45 -25.32 -20.07
CA GLN A 445 9.21 -25.12 -20.83
C GLN A 445 9.47 -24.73 -22.30
N LYS A 446 10.41 -23.81 -22.54
CA LYS A 446 10.85 -23.40 -23.87
C LYS A 446 11.42 -24.57 -24.66
N LYS A 447 12.24 -25.43 -24.04
CA LYS A 447 12.77 -26.64 -24.68
C LYS A 447 11.66 -27.61 -25.08
N ALA A 448 10.61 -27.76 -24.27
CA ALA A 448 9.45 -28.59 -24.61
C ALA A 448 8.64 -27.99 -25.78
N LEU A 449 8.33 -26.70 -25.73
CA LEU A 449 7.53 -26.01 -26.76
C LEU A 449 8.20 -25.96 -28.14
N CYS A 450 9.54 -25.90 -28.20
CA CYS A 450 10.29 -25.93 -29.46
C CYS A 450 10.14 -27.24 -30.25
N ASN A 451 9.69 -28.33 -29.62
CA ASN A 451 9.53 -29.63 -30.28
C ASN A 451 8.14 -29.83 -30.93
N GLU A 452 7.18 -28.93 -30.68
CA GLU A 452 5.84 -28.99 -31.28
C GLU A 452 5.79 -28.21 -32.62
N SER A 453 5.14 -28.75 -33.65
CA SER A 453 5.07 -28.08 -34.96
C SER A 453 3.89 -27.10 -35.08
N LYS A 454 4.15 -25.91 -35.67
CA LYS A 454 3.24 -24.80 -36.05
C LYS A 454 2.25 -24.26 -34.99
N VAL A 455 1.40 -25.08 -34.37
CA VAL A 455 0.52 -24.69 -33.24
C VAL A 455 1.32 -24.12 -32.07
N ALA A 456 2.59 -24.54 -31.93
CA ALA A 456 3.53 -24.03 -30.96
C ALA A 456 3.75 -22.51 -30.99
N LYS A 457 3.61 -21.81 -32.12
CA LYS A 457 3.98 -20.37 -32.18
C LYS A 457 3.11 -19.49 -31.28
N SER A 458 1.80 -19.75 -31.23
CA SER A 458 0.89 -19.01 -30.36
C SER A 458 1.09 -19.38 -28.88
N LYS A 459 1.24 -20.68 -28.59
CA LYS A 459 1.55 -21.15 -27.22
C LYS A 459 2.86 -20.56 -26.71
N LEU A 460 3.89 -20.51 -27.55
CA LEU A 460 5.20 -19.96 -27.23
C LEU A 460 5.12 -18.46 -26.94
N ALA A 461 4.39 -17.68 -27.76
CA ALA A 461 4.19 -16.25 -27.49
C ALA A 461 3.45 -16.00 -26.16
N GLN A 462 2.42 -16.82 -25.86
CA GLN A 462 1.72 -16.75 -24.57
C GLN A 462 2.64 -17.11 -23.39
N ALA A 463 3.45 -18.17 -23.53
CA ALA A 463 4.36 -18.63 -22.48
C ALA A 463 5.55 -17.68 -22.26
N VAL A 464 6.05 -17.02 -23.32
CA VAL A 464 7.00 -15.90 -23.22
C VAL A 464 6.40 -14.79 -22.36
N ARG A 465 5.17 -14.36 -22.67
CA ARG A 465 4.48 -13.30 -21.91
C ARG A 465 4.23 -13.68 -20.45
N GLU A 466 3.87 -14.93 -20.18
CA GLU A 466 3.69 -15.43 -18.79
C GLU A 466 5.02 -15.43 -18.01
N HIS A 467 6.11 -15.84 -18.65
CA HIS A 467 7.46 -15.79 -18.07
C HIS A 467 7.88 -14.34 -17.77
N GLU A 468 7.72 -13.42 -18.73
CA GLU A 468 8.01 -11.99 -18.57
C GLU A 468 7.22 -11.38 -17.41
N LEU A 469 5.91 -11.65 -17.32
CA LEU A 469 5.05 -11.18 -16.21
C LEU A 469 5.42 -11.83 -14.86
N THR A 470 5.97 -13.05 -14.85
CA THR A 470 6.43 -13.70 -13.62
C THR A 470 7.73 -13.08 -13.11
N LEU A 471 8.67 -12.74 -14.01
CA LEU A 471 9.87 -11.97 -13.66
C LEU A 471 9.51 -10.54 -13.23
N ALA A 472 8.58 -9.88 -13.92
CA ALA A 472 8.07 -8.57 -13.55
C ALA A 472 7.46 -8.56 -12.13
N MET A 473 6.68 -9.59 -11.78
CA MET A 473 6.15 -9.75 -10.42
C MET A 473 7.26 -9.90 -9.38
N ALA A 474 8.36 -10.58 -9.70
CA ALA A 474 9.52 -10.65 -8.80
C ALA A 474 10.17 -9.27 -8.62
N ASN A 475 10.37 -8.50 -9.70
CA ASN A 475 10.91 -7.13 -9.66
C ASN A 475 10.02 -6.18 -8.84
N VAL A 476 8.70 -6.23 -9.06
CA VAL A 476 7.69 -5.47 -8.31
C VAL A 476 7.73 -5.84 -6.82
N ASN A 477 7.85 -7.13 -6.49
CA ASN A 477 7.93 -7.59 -5.11
C ASN A 477 9.25 -7.21 -4.42
N LEU A 478 10.37 -7.15 -5.16
CA LEU A 478 11.62 -6.59 -4.66
C LEU A 478 11.45 -5.10 -4.35
N ARG A 479 10.90 -4.31 -5.29
CA ARG A 479 10.63 -2.88 -5.08
C ARG A 479 9.69 -2.67 -3.90
N ALA A 480 8.60 -3.43 -3.78
CA ALA A 480 7.70 -3.39 -2.64
C ALA A 480 8.37 -3.71 -1.29
N ALA A 481 9.37 -4.60 -1.27
CA ALA A 481 10.12 -4.95 -0.07
C ALA A 481 11.21 -3.93 0.30
N ILE A 482 11.88 -3.32 -0.69
CA ILE A 482 12.84 -2.23 -0.48
C ILE A 482 12.07 -0.92 -0.30
N ARG A 483 11.61 -0.66 0.93
CA ARG A 483 10.84 0.54 1.27
C ARG A 483 11.77 1.75 1.38
N PRO A 484 11.56 2.84 0.60
CA PRO A 484 12.36 4.05 0.72
C PRO A 484 12.20 4.68 2.11
N VAL A 485 13.17 5.50 2.51
CA VAL A 485 13.17 6.19 3.81
C VAL A 485 12.17 7.34 3.82
N ARG A 486 11.96 8.01 2.68
CA ARG A 486 11.06 9.16 2.53
C ARG A 486 10.15 8.96 1.32
N PHE A 487 8.96 9.54 1.40
CA PHE A 487 8.07 9.69 0.26
C PHE A 487 8.57 10.83 -0.62
N GLU A 488 8.72 10.58 -1.92
CA GLU A 488 9.19 11.57 -2.90
C GLU A 488 8.39 11.43 -4.20
N PRO A 489 8.18 12.54 -4.95
CA PRO A 489 7.65 12.45 -6.30
C PRO A 489 8.59 11.67 -7.23
N LEU A 490 8.02 11.02 -8.25
CA LEU A 490 8.80 10.40 -9.31
C LEU A 490 9.64 11.44 -10.05
N GLY A 491 9.06 12.61 -10.31
CA GLY A 491 9.70 13.75 -10.96
C GLY A 491 8.67 14.75 -11.47
N THR A 492 9.17 15.77 -12.15
CA THR A 492 8.38 16.84 -12.78
C THR A 492 8.60 16.79 -14.29
N ASP A 493 7.59 17.14 -15.09
CA ASP A 493 7.74 17.26 -16.55
C ASP A 493 7.82 18.71 -17.04
N LEU A 494 7.91 18.83 -18.36
CA LEU A 494 8.04 20.06 -19.14
C LEU A 494 6.91 21.09 -18.93
N ASP A 495 5.75 20.67 -18.44
CA ASP A 495 4.62 21.57 -18.11
C ASP A 495 4.53 21.87 -16.60
N GLY A 496 5.52 21.44 -15.81
CA GLY A 496 5.47 21.53 -14.35
C GLY A 496 4.52 20.53 -13.68
N ARG A 497 4.04 19.50 -14.41
CA ARG A 497 3.25 18.43 -13.78
C ARG A 497 4.15 17.54 -12.93
N VAL A 498 3.74 17.29 -11.70
CA VAL A 498 4.46 16.44 -10.73
C VAL A 498 3.81 15.07 -10.68
N TYR A 499 4.63 14.02 -10.80
CA TYR A 499 4.20 12.63 -10.85
C TYR A 499 4.48 11.92 -9.54
N TYR A 500 3.53 11.12 -9.06
CA TYR A 500 3.64 10.38 -7.81
C TYR A 500 3.19 8.93 -8.02
N MET A 501 3.86 8.01 -7.34
CA MET A 501 3.46 6.61 -7.19
C MET A 501 3.59 6.29 -5.70
N LEU A 502 2.51 5.79 -5.08
CA LEU A 502 2.60 5.23 -3.74
C LEU A 502 3.39 3.93 -3.76
N HIS A 503 4.13 3.64 -2.68
CA HIS A 503 4.98 2.46 -2.61
C HIS A 503 4.16 1.18 -2.82
N PRO A 504 4.53 0.31 -3.77
CA PRO A 504 3.74 -0.87 -4.08
C PRO A 504 3.70 -1.82 -2.88
N LYS A 505 2.57 -2.51 -2.72
CA LYS A 505 2.47 -3.65 -1.80
C LYS A 505 3.00 -4.89 -2.48
N ILE A 506 3.53 -5.83 -1.69
CA ILE A 506 3.89 -7.16 -2.18
C ILE A 506 2.64 -7.80 -2.80
N VAL A 507 2.78 -8.31 -4.02
CA VAL A 507 1.75 -8.96 -4.81
C VAL A 507 1.88 -10.47 -4.61
N ASP A 508 0.94 -11.05 -3.87
CA ASP A 508 0.74 -12.48 -3.68
C ASP A 508 -0.70 -12.91 -4.04
N GLU A 509 -1.04 -14.19 -3.94
CA GLU A 509 -2.38 -14.72 -4.28
C GLU A 509 -3.51 -14.29 -3.32
N GLN A 510 -3.15 -13.79 -2.13
CA GLN A 510 -4.08 -13.32 -1.09
C GLN A 510 -4.10 -11.78 -0.99
N SER A 511 -3.19 -11.10 -1.70
CA SER A 511 -3.11 -9.65 -1.76
C SER A 511 -4.44 -9.07 -2.22
N ARG A 512 -4.89 -8.07 -1.47
CA ARG A 512 -6.03 -7.26 -1.90
C ARG A 512 -5.56 -6.31 -3.00
N PRO A 513 -6.41 -6.01 -3.99
CA PRO A 513 -6.09 -4.95 -4.92
C PRO A 513 -5.82 -3.65 -4.14
N PRO A 514 -4.87 -2.82 -4.57
CA PRO A 514 -4.83 -1.45 -4.11
C PRO A 514 -6.18 -0.79 -4.42
N SER A 515 -6.61 0.14 -3.57
CA SER A 515 -7.92 0.77 -3.65
C SER A 515 -7.77 2.27 -3.74
N GLY A 516 -8.53 2.93 -4.61
CA GLY A 516 -8.44 4.37 -4.77
C GLY A 516 -7.11 4.76 -5.41
N TRP A 517 -6.60 5.94 -5.11
CA TRP A 517 -5.41 6.49 -5.77
C TRP A 517 -4.12 5.69 -5.55
N ALA A 518 -4.08 4.77 -4.57
CA ALA A 518 -2.99 3.80 -4.43
C ALA A 518 -2.92 2.75 -5.56
N SER A 519 -3.86 2.74 -6.51
CA SER A 519 -3.97 1.76 -7.60
C SER A 519 -3.11 2.06 -8.83
N GLY A 520 -2.59 3.28 -8.97
CA GLY A 520 -1.91 3.70 -10.20
C GLY A 520 -1.04 4.93 -10.05
N LEU A 521 -0.73 5.55 -11.19
CA LEU A 521 0.05 6.78 -11.27
C LEU A 521 -0.82 7.99 -10.97
N LEU A 522 -0.30 8.91 -10.17
CA LEU A 522 -0.97 10.16 -9.83
C LEU A 522 -0.18 11.33 -10.38
N VAL A 523 -0.91 12.35 -10.86
CA VAL A 523 -0.31 13.53 -11.47
C VAL A 523 -0.99 14.77 -10.92
N TRP A 524 -0.22 15.71 -10.40
CA TRP A 524 -0.68 17.04 -10.05
C TRP A 524 -0.20 18.05 -11.09
N GLY A 525 -1.10 18.82 -11.68
CA GLY A 525 -0.75 19.97 -12.51
C GLY A 525 -1.76 20.28 -13.61
N ALA A 526 -1.35 21.08 -14.59
CA ALA A 526 -2.17 21.51 -15.71
C ALA A 526 -2.47 20.34 -16.68
N VAL A 527 -3.75 20.15 -17.00
CA VAL A 527 -4.23 19.07 -17.89
C VAL A 527 -4.50 19.64 -19.29
N PRO A 528 -3.99 19.03 -20.38
CA PRO A 528 -4.25 19.49 -21.74
C PRO A 528 -5.75 19.54 -22.08
N LYS A 529 -6.21 20.62 -22.74
CA LYS A 529 -7.63 20.85 -23.11
C LYS A 529 -8.27 19.76 -23.99
N THR A 530 -7.49 18.85 -24.57
CA THR A 530 -7.91 18.04 -25.71
C THR A 530 -8.97 16.98 -25.41
N VAL A 531 -9.23 16.63 -24.13
CA VAL A 531 -10.12 15.49 -23.80
C VAL A 531 -10.90 15.60 -22.47
N SER A 532 -10.81 16.68 -21.68
CA SER A 532 -11.57 16.74 -20.41
C SER A 532 -13.00 17.22 -20.61
N GLU A 533 -13.97 16.42 -20.17
CA GLU A 533 -15.39 16.82 -20.07
C GLU A 533 -15.65 17.88 -18.97
N ASP A 534 -14.66 18.16 -18.11
CA ASP A 534 -14.74 19.21 -17.10
C ASP A 534 -14.67 20.62 -17.71
N ASP A 535 -15.58 21.50 -17.30
CA ASP A 535 -15.59 22.95 -17.61
C ASP A 535 -14.40 23.73 -17.01
N LEU A 536 -13.46 23.06 -16.30
CA LEU A 536 -12.33 23.70 -15.64
C LEU A 536 -11.24 24.11 -16.64
N PRO A 537 -10.76 25.37 -16.62
CA PRO A 537 -9.67 25.83 -17.50
C PRO A 537 -8.43 24.94 -17.35
N ALA A 538 -7.79 24.59 -18.48
CA ALA A 538 -6.60 23.73 -18.51
C ALA A 538 -5.39 24.26 -17.71
N GLN A 539 -5.35 25.57 -17.41
CA GLN A 539 -4.32 26.19 -16.56
C GLN A 539 -4.51 25.86 -15.07
N VAL A 540 -5.71 25.43 -14.64
CA VAL A 540 -5.98 25.06 -13.25
C VAL A 540 -5.30 23.73 -12.95
N ALA A 541 -4.32 23.76 -12.05
CA ALA A 541 -3.66 22.57 -11.55
C ALA A 541 -4.67 21.67 -10.80
N ARG A 542 -4.69 20.38 -11.15
CA ARG A 542 -5.62 19.41 -10.57
C ARG A 542 -5.01 18.02 -10.48
N TRP A 543 -5.59 17.19 -9.62
CA TRP A 543 -5.23 15.78 -9.47
C TRP A 543 -5.79 14.95 -10.63
N SER A 544 -4.91 14.14 -11.24
CA SER A 544 -5.24 13.19 -12.31
C SER A 544 -4.65 11.81 -12.03
N HIS A 545 -5.26 10.75 -12.59
CA HIS A 545 -4.91 9.35 -12.37
C HIS A 545 -4.71 8.58 -13.68
N PHE A 546 -3.80 7.61 -13.64
CA PHE A 546 -3.64 6.56 -14.65
C PHE A 546 -3.57 5.18 -13.96
N GLY A 547 -4.70 4.48 -13.89
CA GLY A 547 -4.82 3.13 -13.30
C GLY A 547 -4.53 1.95 -14.24
N ARG A 548 -4.01 2.19 -15.46
CA ARG A 548 -3.79 1.16 -16.49
C ARG A 548 -2.43 1.26 -17.16
N SER A 549 -1.85 0.09 -17.45
CA SER A 549 -0.54 -0.04 -18.09
C SER A 549 -0.48 0.68 -19.44
N ASP A 550 -1.44 0.39 -20.33
CA ASP A 550 -1.57 0.98 -21.67
C ASP A 550 -1.58 2.51 -21.64
N SER A 551 -2.28 3.10 -20.67
CA SER A 551 -2.44 4.55 -20.52
C SER A 551 -1.14 5.21 -20.08
N VAL A 552 -0.38 4.58 -19.17
CA VAL A 552 0.95 5.05 -18.78
C VAL A 552 1.96 4.84 -19.92
N GLN A 553 1.86 3.76 -20.70
CA GLN A 553 2.67 3.58 -21.92
C GLN A 553 2.40 4.67 -22.98
N GLN A 554 1.15 5.12 -23.12
CA GLN A 554 0.81 6.25 -24.01
C GLN A 554 1.42 7.56 -23.50
N LEU A 555 1.33 7.82 -22.19
CA LEU A 555 1.97 8.97 -21.53
C LEU A 555 3.48 8.98 -21.75
N ILE A 556 4.16 7.84 -21.55
CA ILE A 556 5.62 7.69 -21.81
C ILE A 556 5.97 8.08 -23.24
N LYS A 557 5.27 7.53 -24.25
CA LYS A 557 5.51 7.84 -25.67
C LYS A 557 5.32 9.32 -25.98
N TRP A 558 4.34 9.97 -25.35
CA TRP A 558 4.06 11.39 -25.52
C TRP A 558 5.12 12.27 -24.84
N LEU A 559 5.57 11.91 -23.63
CA LEU A 559 6.67 12.59 -22.95
C LEU A 559 8.01 12.42 -23.70
N GLU A 560 8.33 11.22 -24.18
CA GLU A 560 9.51 10.94 -25.04
C GLU A 560 9.46 11.81 -26.31
N TRP A 561 8.31 11.87 -26.99
CA TRP A 561 8.13 12.73 -28.16
C TRP A 561 8.38 14.21 -27.83
N ARG A 562 7.82 14.73 -26.73
CA ARG A 562 8.03 16.13 -26.33
C ARG A 562 9.47 16.45 -25.96
N LEU A 563 10.14 15.55 -25.23
CA LEU A 563 11.53 15.72 -24.81
C LEU A 563 12.49 15.79 -26.02
N HIS A 564 12.16 15.07 -27.10
CA HIS A 564 12.87 15.18 -28.37
C HIS A 564 12.54 16.47 -29.15
N HIS A 565 11.30 16.97 -29.11
CA HIS A 565 10.92 18.14 -29.92
C HIS A 565 11.45 19.47 -29.38
N ILE A 566 11.73 19.58 -28.07
CA ILE A 566 12.46 20.71 -27.48
C ILE A 566 13.85 20.92 -28.12
N GLN A 567 14.45 19.87 -28.70
CA GLN A 567 15.76 19.94 -29.36
C GLN A 567 15.67 20.45 -30.81
N GLY A 568 14.46 20.53 -31.38
CA GLY A 568 14.24 20.69 -32.82
C GLY A 568 14.03 22.14 -33.29
N ASP A 569 13.54 23.01 -32.40
CA ASP A 569 13.41 24.43 -32.69
C ASP A 569 14.75 25.13 -32.37
N PRO A 570 15.55 25.55 -33.36
CA PRO A 570 16.63 26.48 -33.09
C PRO A 570 16.00 27.73 -32.47
N PRO A 571 16.66 28.41 -31.51
CA PRO A 571 16.12 29.64 -30.93
C PRO A 571 15.80 30.59 -32.07
N SER A 572 14.51 30.90 -32.23
CA SER A 572 14.06 31.89 -33.20
C SER A 572 14.77 33.19 -32.86
N ASN A 573 15.63 33.64 -33.76
CA ASN A 573 16.53 34.78 -33.57
C ASN A 573 15.75 36.11 -33.65
N GLU A 574 14.58 36.18 -33.01
CA GLU A 574 13.85 37.39 -32.73
C GLU A 574 14.62 38.15 -31.65
N ALA A 575 15.49 39.03 -32.14
CA ALA A 575 16.33 39.87 -31.33
C ALA A 575 15.48 40.78 -30.44
N ILE A 576 15.29 40.39 -29.19
CA ILE A 576 14.95 41.33 -28.12
C ILE A 576 16.22 42.13 -27.84
N ALA A 577 16.42 43.19 -28.63
CA ALA A 577 17.34 44.27 -28.32
C ALA A 577 16.78 45.09 -27.14
N GLY A 578 16.76 44.48 -25.95
CA GLY A 578 16.36 45.07 -24.68
C GLY A 578 17.59 45.55 -23.93
N ASP A 579 17.66 46.87 -23.71
CA ASP A 579 18.78 47.55 -23.04
C ASP A 579 18.85 47.21 -21.55
N THR A 580 19.58 46.14 -21.19
CA THR A 580 19.84 45.76 -19.80
C THR A 580 20.90 46.66 -19.19
N ARG A 581 20.47 47.86 -18.78
CA ARG A 581 21.25 48.82 -18.00
C ARG A 581 21.71 48.18 -16.67
N GLN A 582 22.99 47.86 -16.59
CA GLN A 582 23.62 47.33 -15.37
C GLN A 582 23.43 48.31 -14.20
N GLN A 583 22.73 47.89 -13.14
CA GLN A 583 22.78 48.57 -11.85
C GLN A 583 23.97 48.04 -11.07
N THR A 584 24.98 48.89 -10.90
CA THR A 584 26.08 48.67 -9.96
C THR A 584 25.55 48.83 -8.53
N ILE A 585 25.48 47.72 -7.79
CA ILE A 585 25.22 47.75 -6.34
C ILE A 585 26.54 48.16 -5.65
N PRO A 586 26.56 49.21 -4.79
CA PRO A 586 27.74 49.54 -4.01
C PRO A 586 28.05 48.43 -3.00
N GLY A 587 29.33 48.09 -2.83
CA GLY A 587 29.76 47.19 -1.76
C GLY A 587 29.63 47.86 -0.39
N ASP A 588 29.14 47.12 0.59
CA ASP A 588 29.10 47.51 1.99
C ASP A 588 29.78 46.39 2.79
N ASP A 589 31.00 46.66 3.26
CA ASP A 589 31.84 45.68 3.95
C ASP A 589 31.40 45.56 5.42
N ASN A 590 30.64 44.52 5.75
CA ASN A 590 30.27 44.23 7.14
C ASN A 590 30.46 42.73 7.47
N GLU A 591 31.69 42.36 7.81
CA GLU A 591 32.01 41.07 8.42
C GLU A 591 31.58 41.05 9.91
N SER A 592 30.51 40.32 10.26
CA SER A 592 30.33 39.70 11.60
C SER A 592 29.09 38.78 11.66
N GLU A 593 29.08 37.88 12.64
CA GLU A 593 27.96 37.01 13.06
C GLU A 593 27.67 35.73 12.26
N LEU A 594 28.70 34.89 12.08
CA LEU A 594 28.55 33.45 11.80
C LEU A 594 28.06 32.67 13.04
N SER A 595 26.74 32.62 13.30
CA SER A 595 26.18 31.65 14.28
C SER A 595 24.69 31.25 14.15
N SER A 596 23.95 31.73 13.16
CA SER A 596 22.57 31.26 12.93
C SER A 596 22.53 29.95 12.14
N ILE A 597 21.72 29.00 12.62
CA ILE A 597 21.40 27.73 11.94
C ILE A 597 20.86 28.05 10.53
N PRO A 598 21.22 27.29 9.47
CA PRO A 598 20.75 27.59 8.12
C PRO A 598 19.23 27.45 8.04
N ASP A 599 18.53 28.55 7.75
CA ASP A 599 17.09 28.54 7.50
C ASP A 599 16.75 27.61 6.33
N ASP A 600 15.52 27.07 6.33
CA ASP A 600 14.96 26.25 5.22
C ASP A 600 14.94 26.99 3.86
N ASN A 601 15.30 28.28 3.86
CA ASN A 601 15.51 29.14 2.71
C ASN A 601 16.69 28.71 1.80
N LEU A 602 17.55 27.77 2.21
CA LEU A 602 18.55 27.16 1.30
C LEU A 602 17.93 26.50 0.05
N LEU A 603 16.68 26.03 0.13
CA LEU A 603 15.97 25.46 -1.02
C LEU A 603 15.48 26.53 -2.01
N SER A 604 15.21 27.77 -1.56
CA SER A 604 14.90 28.89 -2.46
C SER A 604 16.15 29.39 -3.18
N LEU A 605 17.32 29.29 -2.55
CA LEU A 605 18.62 29.57 -3.19
C LEU A 605 18.98 28.55 -4.29
N LEU A 606 18.49 27.31 -4.20
CA LEU A 606 18.68 26.30 -5.25
C LEU A 606 17.79 26.55 -6.49
N ASN A 607 16.62 27.17 -6.31
CA ASN A 607 15.69 27.53 -7.39
C ASN A 607 15.13 28.94 -7.15
N PRO A 608 15.92 30.01 -7.37
CA PRO A 608 15.45 31.38 -7.15
C PRO A 608 14.27 31.71 -8.08
N GLU A 609 13.42 32.65 -7.68
CA GLU A 609 12.28 33.05 -8.50
C GLU A 609 12.71 33.47 -9.92
N GLY A 610 12.14 32.82 -10.92
CA GLY A 610 12.52 33.00 -12.32
C GLY A 610 13.68 32.14 -12.83
N TYR A 611 14.26 31.25 -12.00
CA TYR A 611 15.21 30.23 -12.45
C TYR A 611 14.58 29.38 -13.56
N LYS A 612 15.27 29.30 -14.70
CA LYS A 612 14.91 28.42 -15.81
C LYS A 612 15.93 27.29 -15.88
N PRO A 613 15.53 26.03 -15.61
CA PRO A 613 16.46 24.91 -15.64
C PRO A 613 17.09 24.78 -17.03
N SER A 614 18.37 24.38 -17.08
CA SER A 614 19.08 24.29 -18.36
C SER A 614 18.42 23.23 -19.27
N PRO A 615 18.46 23.38 -20.60
CA PRO A 615 17.94 22.35 -21.51
C PRO A 615 18.61 20.98 -21.37
N GLU A 616 19.76 20.89 -20.68
CA GLU A 616 20.43 19.64 -20.31
C GLU A 616 19.83 19.04 -19.04
N MET A 617 19.63 19.83 -17.99
CA MET A 617 19.00 19.37 -16.75
C MET A 617 17.56 18.91 -16.98
N ILE A 618 16.79 19.66 -17.78
CA ILE A 618 15.44 19.27 -18.23
C ILE A 618 15.45 17.89 -18.95
N ARG A 619 16.50 17.61 -19.74
CA ARG A 619 16.65 16.32 -20.43
C ARG A 619 17.00 15.19 -19.46
N GLU A 620 17.85 15.46 -18.48
CA GLU A 620 18.22 14.49 -17.44
C GLU A 620 17.01 14.15 -16.56
N GLU A 621 16.34 15.16 -15.98
CA GLU A 621 15.09 14.99 -15.21
C GLU A 621 14.02 14.25 -16.02
N GLY A 622 13.85 14.60 -17.30
CA GLY A 622 12.96 13.91 -18.22
C GLY A 622 13.31 12.44 -18.41
N THR A 623 14.59 12.08 -18.58
CA THR A 623 14.99 10.66 -18.74
C THR A 623 14.89 9.86 -17.44
N VAL A 624 15.14 10.48 -16.28
CA VAL A 624 14.90 9.88 -14.95
C VAL A 624 13.40 9.61 -14.73
N LEU A 625 12.54 10.59 -15.02
CA LEU A 625 11.08 10.43 -14.94
C LEU A 625 10.59 9.33 -15.87
N LEU A 626 11.03 9.30 -17.13
CA LEU A 626 10.66 8.26 -18.10
C LEU A 626 11.09 6.85 -17.66
N THR A 627 12.21 6.73 -16.94
CA THR A 627 12.67 5.45 -16.37
C THR A 627 11.76 5.01 -15.24
N LYS A 628 11.46 5.90 -14.28
CA LYS A 628 10.51 5.64 -13.18
C LYS A 628 9.09 5.35 -13.70
N LEU A 629 8.64 5.96 -14.80
CA LEU A 629 7.34 5.65 -15.41
C LEU A 629 7.32 4.24 -16.04
N LYS A 630 8.44 3.74 -16.57
CA LYS A 630 8.53 2.35 -17.08
C LYS A 630 8.42 1.32 -15.94
N GLU A 631 8.97 1.65 -14.77
CA GLU A 631 8.77 0.90 -13.53
C GLU A 631 7.31 0.87 -13.05
N VAL A 632 6.55 1.96 -13.26
CA VAL A 632 5.10 2.04 -12.99
C VAL A 632 4.32 1.16 -13.96
N VAL A 633 4.67 1.14 -15.25
CA VAL A 633 4.05 0.24 -16.25
C VAL A 633 4.24 -1.22 -15.84
N GLU A 634 5.46 -1.65 -15.51
CA GLU A 634 5.74 -3.03 -15.06
C GLU A 634 4.87 -3.41 -13.84
N TRP A 635 4.66 -2.48 -12.90
CA TRP A 635 3.79 -2.70 -11.74
C TRP A 635 2.31 -2.84 -12.12
N LEU A 636 1.79 -1.96 -12.99
CA LEU A 636 0.42 -2.01 -13.46
C LEU A 636 0.14 -3.28 -14.29
N GLU A 637 1.07 -3.71 -15.15
CA GLU A 637 0.95 -4.96 -15.91
C GLU A 637 0.87 -6.19 -14.99
N VAL A 638 1.62 -6.21 -13.89
CA VAL A 638 1.53 -7.26 -12.86
C VAL A 638 0.19 -7.24 -12.14
N LEU A 639 -0.34 -6.06 -11.78
CA LEU A 639 -1.67 -5.95 -11.17
C LEU A 639 -2.78 -6.40 -12.14
N GLU A 640 -2.72 -6.00 -13.41
CA GLU A 640 -3.65 -6.41 -14.46
C GLU A 640 -3.60 -7.94 -14.66
N TRP A 641 -2.41 -8.52 -14.74
CA TRP A 641 -2.20 -9.98 -14.85
C TRP A 641 -2.79 -10.77 -13.68
N LYS A 642 -2.67 -10.26 -12.45
CA LYS A 642 -3.24 -10.89 -11.25
C LYS A 642 -4.74 -10.62 -11.07
N GLY A 643 -5.36 -9.78 -11.89
CA GLY A 643 -6.75 -9.34 -11.68
C GLY A 643 -6.91 -8.46 -10.44
N LEU A 644 -5.86 -7.72 -10.07
CA LEU A 644 -5.79 -6.78 -8.95
C LEU A 644 -5.79 -5.31 -9.41
N ALA A 645 -5.71 -5.03 -10.71
CA ALA A 645 -5.91 -3.70 -11.24
C ALA A 645 -7.35 -3.21 -11.05
N GLU A 646 -7.55 -1.90 -11.04
CA GLU A 646 -8.89 -1.33 -11.01
C GLU A 646 -9.66 -1.69 -12.29
N LEU A 647 -10.88 -2.19 -12.11
CA LEU A 647 -11.82 -2.32 -13.20
C LEU A 647 -12.26 -0.90 -13.61
N PRO A 648 -12.41 -0.61 -14.91
CA PRO A 648 -12.98 0.67 -15.34
C PRO A 648 -14.35 0.88 -14.70
N SER A 649 -14.55 2.07 -14.13
CA SER A 649 -15.78 2.51 -13.47
C SER A 649 -16.94 2.75 -14.43
#